data_AF-A0A419AT56-F1
#
_entry.id   AF-A0A419AT56-F1
#
_cell.length_a   1.000
_cell.length_b   1.000
_cell.length_c   1.000
_cell.angle_alpha   90.00
_cell.angle_beta   90.00
_cell.angle_gamma   90.00
#
_symmetry.space_group_name_H-M   'P 1'
#
loop_
_entity.id
_entity.type
_entity.pdbx_description
1 polymer ?
#
loop_
_entity_poly.entity_id
_entity_poly.type
_entity_poly.pdbx_seq_one_letter_code
_entity_poly.pdbx_strand_id
1 'polypeptide(L)'
;MNDNDGSLFKNNSLSLQQKLERARTELLDLSARNKLLNIPRSKTAKLLEIVDERSTDIYRLLVKEGKVFTFLPGRAGRKGELIDDEDIETDSDDALVGEQFFAFDEDVDKNASRAEHQDTKLQTRLTPQGLQKRLLDLYHDSKTLEEEQGVNILYLTLGTLKWIDPNNKENIRYAPLILIPVSLERGTAGDRFKLQVRQEEIIENLSLEAYLQRTHEILLPKFNTDEELDLSNYIDEVAQAVQIKPDWGVQENDITLGFFSFAKFLMYRDLDPENWPENDNITDQPLIQSLMVDGFDEKDEMLSDDASIDPFISPKDMLHIMDSDTSQTLAIHDVRRGKNLIIQGPPGTGKSQTIANVIASAVADGKTVLFVAEKMAALEVVKRRLDYSGVGDACLELHSNKANKRVFLEELKRVWELGSPRGEFPDTLVENLTDARDKLNEHPARLHKIYHPSTLSPYQVMGHLVRLRQLGQAPTDFNLENFEHWNDDDLKKRLDLVKEIVDRIQDIGLPNQHPWNGVGLEQILPMDVEKLLPRLQEIEGDIARITNDVASLSAELAVTPVPETFSSVEKLVEVAECINKGPDLSPKALTSAVWHDSVPAIKRLIALGKQYQQIRLDLEKDITAEEIETSVIELEDALTRLPQDFQVNGFSVASSLVKPLAKLRLDAARLHCSGLMNLAT
;
A
#
# COMPACT_ATOMS: atom_id res chain seq x y z
N MET A 1 -1.36 -49.67 10.82
CA MET A 1 -0.65 -48.54 10.19
C MET A 1 0.06 -47.82 11.32
N ASN A 2 1.36 -48.05 11.46
CA ASN A 2 2.16 -47.52 12.57
C ASN A 2 2.66 -46.13 12.18
N ASP A 3 2.18 -45.10 12.88
CA ASP A 3 2.72 -43.73 12.85
C ASP A 3 4.05 -43.64 13.63
N ASN A 4 5.05 -44.45 13.23
CA ASN A 4 6.34 -44.51 13.92
C ASN A 4 7.56 -44.56 12.99
N ASP A 5 7.42 -44.13 11.73
CA ASP A 5 8.60 -43.81 10.91
C ASP A 5 8.96 -42.34 11.11
N GLY A 6 9.83 -42.09 12.09
CA GLY A 6 10.57 -40.83 12.14
C GLY A 6 11.28 -40.62 10.81
N SER A 7 11.09 -39.45 10.20
CA SER A 7 11.73 -39.03 8.95
C SER A 7 13.17 -39.55 8.87
N LEU A 8 13.51 -40.30 7.82
CA LEU A 8 14.83 -40.90 7.58
C LEU A 8 16.00 -39.97 7.88
N PHE A 9 15.80 -38.70 7.58
CA PHE A 9 16.80 -37.64 7.68
C PHE A 9 17.02 -37.16 9.13
N LYS A 10 16.14 -37.50 10.08
CA LYS A 10 16.26 -37.14 11.50
C LYS A 10 17.04 -38.15 12.35
N ASN A 11 17.36 -39.34 11.82
CA ASN A 11 18.12 -40.34 12.56
C ASN A 11 19.63 -40.03 12.50
N ASN A 12 20.19 -39.49 13.58
CA ASN A 12 21.62 -39.15 13.68
C ASN A 12 22.56 -40.36 13.84
N SER A 13 22.04 -41.59 13.92
CA SER A 13 22.83 -42.80 14.13
C SER A 13 23.35 -43.47 12.85
N LEU A 14 22.82 -43.08 11.69
CA LEU A 14 23.21 -43.66 10.39
C LEU A 14 24.29 -42.80 9.72
N SER A 15 25.31 -43.46 9.16
CA SER A 15 26.29 -42.79 8.29
C SER A 15 25.62 -42.23 7.03
N LEU A 16 26.26 -41.25 6.39
CA LEU A 16 25.77 -40.65 5.14
C LEU A 16 25.49 -41.72 4.08
N GLN A 17 26.42 -42.66 3.88
CA GLN A 17 26.29 -43.74 2.91
C GLN A 17 25.08 -44.64 3.20
N GLN A 18 24.81 -44.97 4.47
CA GLN A 18 23.65 -45.77 4.85
C GLN A 18 22.32 -45.02 4.65
N LYS A 19 22.30 -43.71 4.97
CA LYS A 19 21.11 -42.88 4.71
C LYS A 19 20.83 -42.79 3.22
N LEU A 20 21.88 -42.63 2.43
CA LEU A 20 21.81 -42.55 0.98
C LEU A 20 21.33 -43.86 0.36
N GLU A 21 21.88 -45.01 0.77
CA GLU A 21 21.39 -46.34 0.32
C GLU A 21 19.93 -46.59 0.68
N ARG A 22 19.49 -46.12 1.84
CA ARG A 22 18.09 -46.25 2.24
C ARG A 22 17.18 -45.38 1.38
N ALA A 23 17.56 -44.11 1.14
CA ALA A 23 16.84 -43.21 0.24
C ALA A 23 16.79 -43.76 -1.19
N ARG A 24 17.89 -44.33 -1.69
CA ARG A 24 17.95 -45.06 -2.95
C ARG A 24 16.93 -46.20 -2.97
N THR A 25 16.93 -47.05 -1.96
CA THR A 25 16.02 -48.20 -1.91
C THR A 25 14.55 -47.80 -1.91
N GLU A 26 14.18 -46.66 -1.31
CA GLU A 26 12.81 -46.13 -1.34
C GLU A 26 12.35 -45.63 -2.71
N LEU A 27 13.29 -45.27 -3.60
CA LEU A 27 12.97 -44.90 -4.98
C LEU A 27 12.63 -46.13 -5.85
N LEU A 28 13.08 -47.32 -5.47
CA LEU A 28 12.78 -48.57 -6.17
C LEU A 28 11.42 -49.11 -5.75
N ASP A 29 10.39 -48.82 -6.53
CA ASP A 29 9.09 -49.49 -6.42
C ASP A 29 9.16 -50.88 -7.08
N LEU A 30 9.52 -51.89 -6.27
CA LEU A 30 9.52 -53.30 -6.67
C LEU A 30 8.14 -53.97 -6.52
N SER A 31 7.07 -53.20 -6.30
CA SER A 31 5.72 -53.73 -6.12
C SER A 31 4.98 -53.89 -7.45
N ALA A 32 3.83 -54.58 -7.42
CA ALA A 32 2.94 -54.73 -8.56
C ALA A 32 2.32 -53.42 -9.07
N ARG A 33 2.47 -52.32 -8.32
CA ARG A 33 1.99 -50.98 -8.73
C ARG A 33 2.87 -50.36 -9.80
N ASN A 34 4.14 -50.76 -9.87
CA ASN A 34 5.05 -50.34 -10.89
C ASN A 34 4.70 -51.00 -12.23
N LYS A 35 4.27 -50.21 -13.21
CA LYS A 35 3.91 -50.68 -14.56
C LYS A 35 5.09 -51.29 -15.32
N LEU A 36 6.31 -50.98 -14.92
CA LEU A 36 7.52 -51.62 -15.43
C LEU A 36 7.69 -53.05 -14.89
N LEU A 37 7.03 -53.42 -13.79
CA LEU A 37 7.05 -54.80 -13.29
C LEU A 37 5.76 -55.55 -13.59
N ASN A 38 4.67 -54.82 -13.79
CA ASN A 38 3.38 -55.41 -14.10
C ASN A 38 2.52 -54.46 -14.95
N ILE A 39 2.38 -54.77 -16.24
CA ILE A 39 1.40 -54.17 -17.13
C ILE A 39 0.03 -54.72 -16.72
N PRO A 40 -0.86 -53.88 -16.17
CA PRO A 40 -2.15 -54.35 -15.70
C PRO A 40 -3.01 -54.79 -16.90
N ARG A 41 -3.39 -56.06 -16.94
CA ARG A 41 -4.32 -56.61 -17.96
C ARG A 41 -5.80 -56.32 -17.66
N SER A 42 -6.07 -55.30 -16.86
CA SER A 42 -7.43 -54.87 -16.54
C SER A 42 -8.03 -54.06 -17.69
N LYS A 43 -9.33 -54.24 -17.96
CA LYS A 43 -10.08 -53.46 -18.97
C LYS A 43 -10.06 -51.95 -18.68
N THR A 44 -9.92 -51.55 -17.41
CA THR A 44 -9.85 -50.15 -16.95
C THR A 44 -8.47 -49.51 -17.05
N ALA A 45 -7.42 -50.27 -17.39
CA ALA A 45 -6.08 -49.74 -17.47
C ALA A 45 -5.96 -48.78 -18.67
N LYS A 46 -5.47 -47.55 -18.45
CA LYS A 46 -5.17 -46.55 -19.50
C LYS A 46 -3.96 -46.98 -20.36
N LEU A 47 -4.17 -47.98 -21.21
CA LEU A 47 -3.19 -48.53 -22.16
C LEU A 47 -3.89 -48.99 -23.43
N LEU A 48 -3.15 -49.17 -24.51
CA LEU A 48 -3.67 -49.69 -25.77
C LEU A 48 -2.86 -50.93 -26.18
N GLU A 49 -3.51 -52.08 -26.17
CA GLU A 49 -2.92 -53.33 -26.65
C GLU A 49 -2.92 -53.35 -28.18
N ILE A 50 -1.76 -53.68 -28.74
CA ILE A 50 -1.56 -53.92 -30.17
C ILE A 50 -1.53 -55.43 -30.38
N VAL A 51 -2.33 -55.91 -31.32
CA VAL A 51 -2.57 -57.34 -31.52
C VAL A 51 -2.30 -57.73 -32.96
N ASP A 52 -1.97 -59.01 -33.21
CA ASP A 52 -1.64 -59.51 -34.55
C ASP A 52 -0.57 -58.66 -35.26
N GLU A 53 0.41 -58.19 -34.50
CA GLU A 53 1.61 -57.50 -35.01
C GLU A 53 2.87 -58.23 -34.53
N ARG A 54 3.98 -58.01 -35.24
CA ARG A 54 5.28 -58.58 -34.90
C ARG A 54 6.21 -57.51 -34.37
N SER A 55 6.80 -57.74 -33.20
CA SER A 55 7.71 -56.78 -32.56
C SER A 55 8.89 -56.42 -33.47
N THR A 56 9.42 -57.40 -34.21
CA THR A 56 10.54 -57.24 -35.16
C THR A 56 10.18 -56.38 -36.36
N ASP A 57 9.00 -56.57 -36.95
CA ASP A 57 8.53 -55.76 -38.07
C ASP A 57 8.21 -54.32 -37.64
N ILE A 58 7.56 -54.13 -36.47
CA ILE A 58 7.34 -52.80 -35.89
C ILE A 58 8.68 -52.11 -35.65
N TYR A 59 9.65 -52.79 -35.02
CA TYR A 59 10.96 -52.21 -34.75
C TYR A 59 11.66 -51.75 -36.03
N ARG A 60 11.67 -52.58 -37.09
CA ARG A 60 12.24 -52.20 -38.38
C ARG A 60 11.54 -50.98 -38.96
N LEU A 61 10.21 -50.99 -39.06
CA LEU A 61 9.44 -49.96 -39.75
C LEU A 61 9.39 -48.63 -38.97
N LEU A 62 9.12 -48.69 -37.66
CA LEU A 62 8.95 -47.52 -36.81
C LEU A 62 10.30 -46.90 -36.41
N VAL A 63 11.26 -47.72 -36.00
CA VAL A 63 12.54 -47.24 -35.44
C VAL A 63 13.60 -47.12 -36.54
N LYS A 64 13.90 -48.20 -37.29
CA LYS A 64 14.99 -48.16 -38.29
C LYS A 64 14.63 -47.32 -39.52
N GLU A 65 13.40 -47.45 -40.02
CA GLU A 65 12.93 -46.74 -41.21
C GLU A 65 12.22 -45.40 -40.89
N GLY A 66 11.91 -45.13 -39.62
CA GLY A 66 11.27 -43.88 -39.19
C GLY A 66 9.85 -43.67 -39.75
N LYS A 67 9.12 -44.75 -40.09
CA LYS A 67 7.77 -44.65 -40.66
C LYS A 67 6.74 -44.25 -39.61
N VAL A 68 5.73 -43.53 -40.06
CA VAL A 68 4.60 -43.10 -39.22
C VAL A 68 3.50 -44.15 -39.26
N PHE A 69 3.06 -44.60 -38.08
CA PHE A 69 2.00 -45.58 -37.95
C PHE A 69 0.63 -44.94 -37.70
N THR A 70 -0.42 -45.65 -38.10
CA THR A 70 -1.82 -45.34 -37.76
C THR A 70 -2.45 -46.55 -37.09
N PHE A 71 -3.65 -46.40 -36.54
CA PHE A 71 -4.33 -47.47 -35.81
C PHE A 71 -5.54 -47.99 -36.58
N LEU A 72 -5.74 -49.31 -36.56
CA LEU A 72 -6.93 -49.97 -37.07
C LEU A 72 -7.79 -50.49 -35.91
N PRO A 73 -9.11 -50.23 -35.94
CA PRO A 73 -10.03 -50.88 -35.01
C PRO A 73 -10.10 -52.39 -35.30
N GLY A 74 -10.54 -53.15 -34.31
CA GLY A 74 -10.74 -54.59 -34.47
C GLY A 74 -11.73 -54.93 -35.59
N ARG A 75 -11.55 -56.09 -36.23
CA ARG A 75 -12.48 -56.59 -37.27
C ARG A 75 -13.61 -57.36 -36.59
N ALA A 76 -14.86 -57.06 -36.93
CA ALA A 76 -15.99 -57.90 -36.54
C ALA A 76 -15.86 -59.28 -37.22
N GLY A 77 -15.80 -60.36 -36.43
CA GLY A 77 -15.75 -61.74 -36.94
C GLY A 77 -16.99 -62.14 -37.77
N ARG A 78 -16.96 -63.32 -38.41
CA ARG A 78 -18.04 -63.85 -39.28
C ARG A 78 -19.38 -64.15 -38.58
N LYS A 79 -19.45 -63.96 -37.27
CA LYS A 79 -20.66 -63.62 -36.53
C LYS A 79 -20.26 -62.43 -35.66
N GLY A 80 -21.00 -61.33 -35.72
CA GLY A 80 -20.75 -60.14 -34.92
C GLY A 80 -21.05 -60.38 -33.44
N GLU A 81 -20.32 -61.29 -32.80
CA GLU A 81 -20.28 -61.43 -31.36
C GLU A 81 -19.38 -60.32 -30.83
N LEU A 82 -20.03 -59.23 -30.42
CA LEU A 82 -19.47 -58.30 -29.45
C LEU A 82 -19.44 -59.06 -28.12
N ILE A 83 -18.37 -58.91 -27.34
CA ILE A 83 -18.40 -59.35 -25.95
C ILE A 83 -19.19 -58.28 -25.18
N ASP A 84 -20.48 -58.52 -24.94
CA ASP A 84 -21.25 -57.78 -23.95
C ASP A 84 -21.00 -58.46 -22.58
N ASP A 85 -20.45 -57.73 -21.61
CA ASP A 85 -20.29 -58.26 -20.25
C ASP A 85 -21.64 -58.16 -19.51
N GLU A 86 -22.30 -59.28 -19.25
CA GLU A 86 -23.55 -59.36 -18.47
C GLU A 86 -23.35 -59.27 -16.94
N ASP A 87 -22.14 -59.12 -16.41
CA ASP A 87 -21.89 -59.20 -14.95
C ASP A 87 -21.10 -58.00 -14.39
N ILE A 88 -21.70 -56.81 -14.30
CA ILE A 88 -21.30 -55.78 -13.32
C ILE A 88 -22.53 -55.01 -12.82
N GLU A 89 -23.13 -55.45 -11.72
CA GLU A 89 -23.96 -54.59 -10.87
C GLU A 89 -23.04 -53.66 -10.06
N THR A 90 -23.04 -52.36 -10.32
CA THR A 90 -22.77 -51.34 -9.29
C THR A 90 -23.30 -49.96 -9.67
N ASP A 91 -24.09 -49.39 -8.76
CA ASP A 91 -24.57 -48.00 -8.72
C ASP A 91 -23.44 -46.96 -8.90
N SER A 92 -23.50 -46.17 -9.97
CA SER A 92 -23.15 -44.74 -9.98
C SER A 92 -23.47 -44.11 -11.34
N ASP A 93 -23.88 -42.85 -11.31
CA ASP A 93 -24.49 -42.04 -12.38
C ASP A 93 -23.57 -41.67 -13.58
N ASP A 94 -22.63 -42.53 -13.98
CA ASP A 94 -21.91 -42.41 -15.24
C ASP A 94 -22.37 -43.52 -16.19
N ALA A 95 -23.21 -43.16 -17.16
CA ALA A 95 -23.62 -44.04 -18.25
C ALA A 95 -22.39 -44.43 -19.10
N LEU A 96 -21.70 -45.48 -18.68
CA LEU A 96 -20.60 -46.15 -19.37
C LEU A 96 -21.14 -46.72 -20.68
N VAL A 97 -20.89 -46.03 -21.80
CA VAL A 97 -20.76 -46.70 -23.09
C VAL A 97 -19.57 -47.64 -22.96
N GLY A 98 -19.85 -48.92 -22.73
CA GLY A 98 -18.84 -49.97 -22.58
C GLY A 98 -17.88 -49.97 -23.76
N GLU A 99 -16.58 -50.05 -23.48
CA GLU A 99 -15.59 -50.33 -24.52
C GLU A 99 -15.84 -51.75 -25.04
N GLN A 100 -16.69 -51.86 -26.05
CA GLN A 100 -16.96 -53.11 -26.74
C GLN A 100 -15.69 -53.54 -27.50
N PHE A 101 -15.34 -54.81 -27.37
CA PHE A 101 -14.18 -55.44 -28.02
C PHE A 101 -14.64 -56.38 -29.13
N PHE A 102 -13.80 -56.55 -30.15
CA PHE A 102 -14.00 -57.58 -31.17
C PHE A 102 -13.19 -58.84 -30.86
N ALA A 103 -13.80 -60.01 -31.04
CA ALA A 103 -13.12 -61.29 -31.01
C ALA A 103 -12.18 -61.44 -32.22
N PHE A 104 -10.93 -61.84 -31.97
CA PHE A 104 -9.99 -62.21 -33.02
C PHE A 104 -10.15 -63.70 -33.36
N ASP A 105 -10.10 -64.03 -34.65
CA ASP A 105 -10.23 -65.41 -35.14
C ASP A 105 -8.99 -66.22 -34.73
N GLU A 106 -9.15 -67.24 -33.86
CA GLU A 106 -8.04 -68.04 -33.34
C GLU A 106 -7.52 -69.09 -34.34
N ASP A 107 -8.25 -69.37 -35.43
CA ASP A 107 -7.95 -70.38 -36.46
C ASP A 107 -6.87 -69.96 -37.46
N VAL A 108 -6.02 -69.01 -37.06
CA VAL A 108 -5.15 -68.25 -37.93
C VAL A 108 -3.71 -68.52 -37.52
N ASP A 109 -2.90 -69.11 -38.42
CA ASP A 109 -1.50 -69.47 -38.13
C ASP A 109 -0.70 -68.22 -37.70
N LYS A 110 -0.38 -68.17 -36.40
CA LYS A 110 0.27 -67.04 -35.72
C LYS A 110 1.72 -66.85 -36.18
N ASN A 111 2.33 -67.87 -36.79
CA ASN A 111 3.75 -67.86 -37.15
C ASN A 111 4.02 -67.50 -38.63
N ALA A 112 3.02 -67.36 -39.49
CA ALA A 112 3.20 -66.94 -40.88
C ALA A 112 3.26 -65.39 -41.01
N SER A 113 4.35 -64.85 -41.60
CA SER A 113 4.48 -63.41 -41.87
C SER A 113 3.52 -62.99 -43.00
N ARG A 114 2.69 -61.98 -42.74
CA ARG A 114 1.65 -61.52 -43.67
C ARG A 114 1.96 -60.14 -44.22
N ALA A 115 1.37 -59.81 -45.37
CA ALA A 115 1.41 -58.46 -45.91
C ALA A 115 0.83 -57.42 -44.93
N GLU A 116 -0.11 -57.84 -44.06
CA GLU A 116 -0.70 -57.00 -43.01
C GLU A 116 0.35 -56.61 -41.94
N HIS A 117 1.31 -57.48 -41.61
CA HIS A 117 2.39 -57.19 -40.64
C HIS A 117 3.47 -56.24 -41.18
N GLN A 118 3.46 -55.96 -42.48
CA GLN A 118 4.44 -55.08 -43.15
C GLN A 118 3.88 -53.70 -43.50
N ASP A 119 2.62 -53.43 -43.14
CA ASP A 119 2.01 -52.12 -43.34
C ASP A 119 2.29 -51.18 -42.14
N THR A 120 1.78 -49.95 -42.21
CA THR A 120 1.96 -48.95 -41.15
C THR A 120 0.68 -48.77 -40.33
N LYS A 121 -0.07 -49.85 -40.09
CA LYS A 121 -1.40 -49.81 -39.48
C LYS A 121 -1.54 -50.82 -38.34
N LEU A 122 -1.27 -50.35 -37.12
CA LEU A 122 -1.33 -51.14 -35.90
C LEU A 122 -2.74 -51.65 -35.63
N GLN A 123 -2.91 -52.96 -35.60
CA GLN A 123 -4.19 -53.60 -35.28
C GLN A 123 -4.49 -53.57 -33.77
N THR A 124 -5.76 -53.34 -33.41
CA THR A 124 -6.23 -53.25 -32.01
C THR A 124 -7.49 -54.08 -31.80
N ARG A 125 -7.84 -54.39 -30.54
CA ARG A 125 -9.09 -55.13 -30.20
C ARG A 125 -10.32 -54.22 -30.03
N LEU A 126 -10.12 -52.91 -30.01
CA LEU A 126 -11.17 -51.94 -29.67
C LEU A 126 -12.08 -51.68 -30.88
N THR A 127 -13.35 -51.42 -30.59
CA THR A 127 -14.29 -50.83 -31.56
C THR A 127 -13.80 -49.46 -32.03
N PRO A 128 -14.26 -48.96 -33.20
CA PRO A 128 -13.87 -47.64 -33.69
C PRO A 128 -14.07 -46.51 -32.67
N GLN A 129 -15.18 -46.52 -31.93
CA GLN A 129 -15.47 -45.53 -30.88
C GLN A 129 -14.56 -45.71 -29.66
N GLY A 130 -14.38 -46.94 -29.17
CA GLY A 130 -13.49 -47.24 -28.05
C GLY A 130 -12.02 -46.87 -28.35
N LEU A 131 -11.55 -47.20 -29.55
CA LEU A 131 -10.21 -46.87 -30.02
C LEU A 131 -9.99 -45.35 -30.07
N GLN A 132 -10.96 -44.62 -30.63
CA GLN A 132 -10.87 -43.16 -30.72
C GLN A 132 -10.84 -42.51 -29.34
N LYS A 133 -11.70 -42.96 -28.41
CA LYS A 133 -11.71 -42.48 -27.02
C LYS A 133 -10.38 -42.77 -26.34
N ARG A 134 -9.89 -44.01 -26.42
CA ARG A 134 -8.63 -44.43 -25.79
C ARG A 134 -7.41 -43.66 -26.30
N LEU A 135 -7.32 -43.46 -27.62
CA LEU A 135 -6.25 -42.65 -28.22
C LEU A 135 -6.36 -41.17 -27.84
N LEU A 136 -7.58 -40.63 -27.73
CA LEU A 136 -7.80 -39.25 -27.30
C LEU A 136 -7.37 -39.04 -25.84
N ASP A 137 -7.71 -39.99 -24.95
CA ASP A 137 -7.31 -39.97 -23.54
C ASP A 137 -5.78 -40.05 -23.42
N LEU A 138 -5.14 -41.01 -24.12
CA LEU A 138 -3.67 -41.12 -24.15
C LEU A 138 -3.01 -39.85 -24.71
N TYR A 139 -3.59 -39.23 -25.74
CA TYR A 139 -3.07 -37.98 -26.30
C TYR A 139 -3.10 -36.82 -25.28
N HIS A 140 -4.25 -36.59 -24.65
CA HIS A 140 -4.42 -35.52 -23.68
C HIS A 140 -3.60 -35.75 -22.41
N ASP A 141 -3.61 -36.96 -21.88
CA ASP A 141 -2.81 -37.32 -20.70
C ASP A 141 -1.32 -37.17 -21.01
N SER A 142 -0.85 -37.63 -22.17
CA SER A 142 0.56 -37.49 -22.57
C SER A 142 0.99 -36.03 -22.63
N LYS A 143 0.17 -35.19 -23.27
CA LYS A 143 0.47 -33.76 -23.41
C LYS A 143 0.44 -33.04 -22.06
N THR A 144 -0.54 -33.36 -21.22
CA THR A 144 -0.66 -32.79 -19.87
C THR A 144 0.54 -33.18 -19.00
N LEU A 145 0.95 -34.45 -19.02
CA LEU A 145 2.09 -34.94 -18.25
C LEU A 145 3.41 -34.36 -18.76
N GLU A 146 3.56 -34.18 -20.07
CA GLU A 146 4.73 -33.50 -20.66
C GLU A 146 4.78 -32.01 -20.26
N GLU A 147 3.65 -31.29 -20.28
CA GLU A 147 3.56 -29.89 -19.83
C GLU A 147 3.79 -29.72 -18.31
N GLU A 148 3.29 -30.67 -17.50
CA GLU A 148 3.39 -30.62 -16.04
C GLU A 148 4.72 -31.13 -15.48
N GLN A 149 5.29 -32.19 -16.06
CA GLN A 149 6.49 -32.86 -15.54
C GLN A 149 7.72 -32.68 -16.44
N GLY A 150 7.56 -32.12 -17.65
CA GLY A 150 8.66 -31.89 -18.59
C GLY A 150 9.30 -33.17 -19.16
N VAL A 151 8.70 -34.35 -18.91
CA VAL A 151 9.25 -35.66 -19.30
C VAL A 151 8.28 -36.44 -20.17
N ASN A 152 8.79 -37.05 -21.23
CA ASN A 152 8.02 -37.99 -22.03
C ASN A 152 7.85 -39.32 -21.28
N ILE A 153 6.60 -39.70 -21.04
CA ILE A 153 6.26 -40.97 -20.39
C ILE A 153 5.42 -41.89 -21.28
N LEU A 154 5.15 -41.52 -22.54
CA LEU A 154 4.44 -42.37 -23.48
C LEU A 154 5.42 -43.26 -24.23
N TYR A 155 5.27 -44.57 -24.05
CA TYR A 155 6.13 -45.57 -24.69
C TYR A 155 5.31 -46.65 -25.39
N LEU A 156 5.85 -47.13 -26.50
CA LEU A 156 5.45 -48.37 -27.14
C LEU A 156 6.37 -49.49 -26.64
N THR A 157 5.78 -50.51 -26.00
CA THR A 157 6.53 -51.64 -25.46
C THR A 157 6.64 -52.76 -26.50
N LEU A 158 7.82 -53.34 -26.66
CA LEU A 158 8.04 -54.51 -27.50
C LEU A 158 8.42 -55.71 -26.63
N GLY A 159 7.53 -56.70 -26.60
CA GLY A 159 7.69 -57.92 -25.83
C GLY A 159 7.51 -57.72 -24.33
N THR A 160 7.03 -58.77 -23.67
CA THR A 160 6.91 -58.80 -22.21
C THR A 160 7.49 -60.08 -21.61
N LEU A 161 8.05 -59.98 -20.42
CA LEU A 161 8.33 -61.14 -19.59
C LEU A 161 7.08 -61.48 -18.79
N LYS A 162 6.52 -62.66 -19.03
CA LYS A 162 5.55 -63.28 -18.14
C LYS A 162 6.31 -63.90 -16.97
N TRP A 163 6.05 -63.41 -15.77
CA TRP A 163 6.67 -63.90 -14.54
C TRP A 163 5.62 -64.08 -13.44
N ILE A 164 5.94 -64.89 -12.44
CA ILE A 164 5.04 -65.25 -11.34
C ILE A 164 5.59 -64.68 -10.04
N ASP A 165 4.74 -64.01 -9.27
CA ASP A 165 5.14 -63.42 -7.99
C ASP A 165 5.62 -64.53 -7.03
N PRO A 166 6.87 -64.45 -6.49
CA PRO A 166 7.37 -65.44 -5.53
C PRO A 166 6.51 -65.53 -4.26
N ASN A 167 5.80 -64.46 -3.89
CA ASN A 167 4.94 -64.42 -2.70
C ASN A 167 3.54 -64.99 -2.95
N ASN A 168 3.09 -65.05 -4.21
CA ASN A 168 1.78 -65.62 -4.56
C ASN A 168 1.81 -66.18 -5.99
N LYS A 169 1.77 -67.51 -6.10
CA LYS A 169 1.83 -68.23 -7.38
C LYS A 169 0.62 -67.98 -8.30
N GLU A 170 -0.51 -67.51 -7.76
CA GLU A 170 -1.69 -67.16 -8.56
C GLU A 170 -1.50 -65.81 -9.28
N ASN A 171 -0.57 -64.98 -8.81
CA ASN A 171 -0.30 -63.66 -9.39
C ASN A 171 0.69 -63.77 -10.55
N ILE A 172 0.15 -63.92 -11.76
CA ILE A 172 0.89 -63.79 -13.01
C ILE A 172 1.03 -62.31 -13.36
N ARG A 173 2.25 -61.89 -13.69
CA ARG A 173 2.61 -60.51 -14.03
C ARG A 173 3.31 -60.45 -15.37
N TYR A 174 3.22 -59.29 -16.01
CA TYR A 174 3.83 -59.03 -17.32
C TYR A 174 4.69 -57.78 -17.24
N ALA A 175 5.99 -57.89 -17.40
CA ALA A 175 6.90 -56.74 -17.41
C ALA A 175 7.35 -56.45 -18.85
N PRO A 176 7.29 -55.20 -19.35
CA PRO A 176 7.80 -54.88 -20.68
C PRO A 176 9.30 -55.15 -20.75
N LEU A 177 9.80 -55.60 -21.90
CA LEU A 177 11.24 -55.80 -22.09
C LEU A 177 11.92 -54.54 -22.64
N ILE A 178 11.31 -53.97 -23.67
CA ILE A 178 11.86 -52.85 -24.42
C ILE A 178 10.81 -51.76 -24.52
N LEU A 179 11.23 -50.51 -24.30
CA LEU A 179 10.36 -49.36 -24.37
C LEU A 179 10.87 -48.39 -25.42
N ILE A 180 10.05 -48.16 -26.44
CA ILE A 180 10.32 -47.23 -27.52
C ILE A 180 9.59 -45.92 -27.21
N PRO A 181 10.31 -44.80 -27.07
CA PRO A 181 9.70 -43.50 -26.84
C PRO A 181 8.95 -43.05 -28.10
N VAL A 182 7.67 -42.72 -27.95
CA VAL A 182 6.78 -42.39 -29.07
C VAL A 182 5.96 -41.13 -28.80
N SER A 183 5.57 -40.43 -29.85
CA SER A 183 4.61 -39.34 -29.80
C SER A 183 3.32 -39.75 -30.49
N LEU A 184 2.20 -39.27 -29.95
CA LEU A 184 0.88 -39.43 -30.54
C LEU A 184 0.44 -38.06 -31.08
N GLU A 185 0.25 -37.95 -32.39
CA GLU A 185 -0.05 -36.69 -33.06
C GLU A 185 -1.40 -36.72 -33.75
N ARG A 186 -2.09 -35.57 -33.73
CA ARG A 186 -3.30 -35.34 -34.52
C ARG A 186 -3.31 -33.90 -35.05
N GLY A 187 -3.54 -33.73 -36.35
CA GLY A 187 -3.58 -32.42 -36.99
C GLY A 187 -4.86 -31.64 -36.61
N THR A 188 -6.01 -32.17 -37.03
CA THR A 188 -7.34 -31.60 -36.77
C THR A 188 -8.25 -32.60 -36.05
N ALA A 189 -9.41 -32.17 -35.55
CA ALA A 189 -10.32 -33.06 -34.83
C ALA A 189 -10.84 -34.27 -35.64
N GLY A 190 -10.84 -34.16 -36.97
CA GLY A 190 -11.24 -35.24 -37.89
C GLY A 190 -10.09 -36.11 -38.40
N ASP A 191 -8.84 -35.77 -38.10
CA ASP A 191 -7.69 -36.55 -38.56
C ASP A 191 -7.48 -37.81 -37.72
N ARG A 192 -6.92 -38.84 -38.36
CA ARG A 192 -6.50 -40.04 -37.64
C ARG A 192 -5.27 -39.75 -36.79
N PHE A 193 -5.20 -40.35 -35.61
CA PHE A 193 -4.00 -40.32 -34.79
C PHE A 193 -2.85 -41.03 -35.50
N LYS A 194 -1.67 -40.41 -35.41
CA LYS A 194 -0.42 -40.90 -35.96
C LYS A 194 0.54 -41.18 -34.81
N LEU A 195 1.17 -42.34 -34.84
CA LEU A 195 2.24 -42.71 -33.91
C LEU A 195 3.58 -42.51 -34.61
N GLN A 196 4.47 -41.76 -33.97
CA GLN A 196 5.83 -41.52 -34.46
C GLN A 196 6.84 -41.87 -33.37
N VAL A 197 8.02 -42.36 -33.76
CA VAL A 197 9.13 -42.55 -32.83
C VAL A 197 9.72 -41.19 -32.46
N ARG A 198 9.97 -40.96 -31.17
CA ARG A 198 10.74 -39.79 -30.73
C ARG A 198 12.22 -40.09 -30.94
N GLN A 199 13.03 -39.05 -31.11
CA GLN A 199 14.48 -39.22 -31.27
C GLN A 199 15.18 -39.57 -29.94
N GLU A 200 14.46 -40.00 -28.92
CA GLU A 200 14.98 -40.47 -27.64
C GLU A 200 15.64 -41.86 -27.79
N GLU A 201 16.49 -42.23 -26.83
CA GLU A 201 17.05 -43.59 -26.82
C GLU A 201 15.98 -44.62 -26.43
N ILE A 202 16.11 -45.80 -27.00
CA ILE A 202 15.28 -46.94 -26.64
C ILE A 202 15.72 -47.43 -25.27
N ILE A 203 14.76 -47.61 -24.38
CA ILE A 203 15.02 -47.84 -22.97
C ILE A 203 14.78 -49.32 -22.66
N GLU A 204 15.79 -49.96 -22.05
CA GLU A 204 15.63 -51.28 -21.44
C GLU A 204 14.88 -51.15 -20.11
N ASN A 205 14.15 -52.18 -19.73
CA ASN A 205 13.42 -52.13 -18.46
C ASN A 205 14.36 -52.35 -17.26
N LEU A 206 14.98 -51.26 -16.82
CA LEU A 206 15.91 -51.25 -15.69
C LEU A 206 15.25 -51.65 -14.35
N SER A 207 13.95 -51.37 -14.18
CA SER A 207 13.21 -51.83 -12.98
C SER A 207 13.12 -53.35 -12.95
N LEU A 208 12.87 -53.97 -14.10
CA LEU A 208 12.87 -55.42 -14.24
C LEU A 208 14.26 -56.02 -14.01
N GLU A 209 15.30 -55.43 -14.60
CA GLU A 209 16.70 -55.85 -14.38
C GLU A 209 17.04 -55.85 -12.88
N ALA A 210 16.79 -54.73 -12.19
CA ALA A 210 17.07 -54.61 -10.76
C ALA A 210 16.24 -55.60 -9.91
N TYR A 211 14.98 -55.84 -10.28
CA TYR A 211 14.13 -56.82 -9.60
C TYR A 211 14.69 -58.25 -9.75
N LEU A 212 15.06 -58.64 -10.97
CA LEU A 212 15.60 -59.97 -11.28
C LEU A 212 16.96 -60.20 -10.62
N GLN A 213 17.84 -59.20 -10.65
CA GLN A 213 19.15 -59.29 -10.04
C GLN A 213 19.03 -59.41 -8.51
N ARG A 214 18.24 -58.54 -7.86
CA ARG A 214 18.12 -58.52 -6.38
C ARG A 214 17.32 -59.68 -5.81
N THR A 215 16.24 -60.09 -6.48
CA THR A 215 15.28 -61.08 -5.94
C THR A 215 15.57 -62.50 -6.43
N HIS A 216 16.18 -62.64 -7.61
CA HIS A 216 16.36 -63.92 -8.27
C HIS A 216 17.79 -64.21 -8.73
N GLU A 217 18.73 -63.28 -8.51
CA GLU A 217 20.14 -63.40 -8.94
C GLU A 217 20.29 -63.67 -10.44
N ILE A 218 19.31 -63.22 -11.24
CA ILE A 218 19.33 -63.33 -12.70
C ILE A 218 19.83 -62.01 -13.28
N LEU A 219 20.86 -62.08 -14.12
CA LEU A 219 21.37 -60.95 -14.90
C LEU A 219 20.73 -60.96 -16.28
N LEU A 220 20.13 -59.84 -16.67
CA LEU A 220 19.63 -59.65 -18.03
C LEU A 220 20.77 -59.23 -18.98
N PRO A 221 20.68 -59.56 -20.28
CA PRO A 221 21.55 -58.98 -21.30
C PRO A 221 21.34 -57.46 -21.35
N LYS A 222 22.41 -56.70 -21.66
CA LYS A 222 22.37 -55.24 -21.76
C LYS A 222 22.33 -54.78 -23.21
N PHE A 223 21.74 -53.62 -23.47
CA PHE A 223 21.90 -52.95 -24.76
C PHE A 223 23.33 -52.43 -24.95
N ASN A 224 24.03 -52.87 -25.99
CA ASN A 224 25.26 -52.22 -26.42
C ASN A 224 24.90 -50.88 -27.08
N THR A 225 25.26 -49.76 -26.46
CA THR A 225 24.92 -48.40 -26.94
C THR A 225 25.59 -48.04 -28.28
N ASP A 226 26.69 -48.72 -28.63
CA ASP A 226 27.47 -48.46 -29.85
C ASP A 226 27.08 -49.36 -31.04
N GLU A 227 26.24 -50.38 -30.83
CA GLU A 227 25.83 -51.35 -31.85
C GLU A 227 24.32 -51.25 -32.14
N GLU A 228 23.91 -51.55 -33.38
CA GLU A 228 22.48 -51.62 -33.70
C GLU A 228 21.82 -52.78 -32.91
N LEU A 229 20.79 -52.46 -32.13
CA LEU A 229 20.03 -53.46 -31.38
C LEU A 229 19.39 -54.49 -32.34
N ASP A 230 19.76 -55.76 -32.18
CA ASP A 230 19.07 -56.90 -32.77
C ASP A 230 17.99 -57.39 -31.81
N LEU A 231 16.76 -57.00 -32.10
CA LEU A 231 15.60 -57.30 -31.25
C LEU A 231 15.39 -58.80 -31.04
N SER A 232 15.53 -59.60 -32.11
CA SER A 232 15.28 -61.04 -32.03
C SER A 232 16.31 -61.72 -31.14
N ASN A 233 17.60 -61.40 -31.34
CA ASN A 233 18.66 -61.95 -30.51
C ASN A 233 18.52 -61.54 -29.04
N TYR A 234 18.19 -60.28 -28.76
CA TYR A 234 17.97 -59.81 -27.39
C TYR A 234 16.82 -60.56 -26.70
N ILE A 235 15.69 -60.76 -27.38
CA ILE A 235 14.54 -61.50 -26.84
C ILE A 235 14.90 -62.96 -26.54
N ASP A 236 15.68 -63.59 -27.42
CA ASP A 236 16.19 -64.96 -27.22
C ASP A 236 17.14 -65.05 -26.03
N GLU A 237 18.06 -64.10 -25.87
CA GLU A 237 18.98 -64.03 -24.73
C GLU A 237 18.23 -63.82 -23.40
N VAL A 238 17.21 -62.94 -23.38
CA VAL A 238 16.34 -62.76 -22.21
C VAL A 238 15.59 -64.06 -21.90
N ALA A 239 15.05 -64.74 -22.91
CA ALA A 239 14.33 -66.01 -22.75
C ALA A 239 15.25 -67.11 -22.17
N GLN A 240 16.51 -67.17 -22.60
CA GLN A 240 17.52 -68.07 -22.05
C GLN A 240 17.84 -67.74 -20.58
N ALA A 241 18.00 -66.46 -20.24
CA ALA A 241 18.32 -66.02 -18.87
C ALA A 241 17.23 -66.40 -17.85
N VAL A 242 15.95 -66.37 -18.25
CA VAL A 242 14.82 -66.72 -17.37
C VAL A 242 14.40 -68.18 -17.44
N GLN A 243 14.99 -69.00 -18.33
CA GLN A 243 14.60 -70.39 -18.57
C GLN A 243 14.69 -71.28 -17.31
N ILE A 244 15.54 -70.91 -16.35
CA ILE A 244 15.70 -71.59 -15.06
C ILE A 244 14.41 -71.54 -14.22
N LYS A 245 13.52 -70.56 -14.46
CA LYS A 245 12.26 -70.40 -13.71
C LYS A 245 11.12 -71.14 -14.42
N PRO A 246 10.47 -72.13 -13.78
CA PRO A 246 9.31 -72.81 -14.37
C PRO A 246 8.14 -71.82 -14.52
N ASP A 247 7.36 -72.00 -15.58
CA ASP A 247 6.17 -71.20 -15.93
C ASP A 247 6.41 -69.72 -16.27
N TRP A 248 7.67 -69.30 -16.27
CA TRP A 248 8.09 -68.00 -16.79
C TRP A 248 8.33 -68.11 -18.30
N GLY A 249 8.11 -67.03 -19.03
CA GLY A 249 8.34 -67.05 -20.47
C GLY A 249 8.24 -65.66 -21.09
N VAL A 250 9.00 -65.47 -22.16
CA VAL A 250 8.94 -64.22 -22.93
C VAL A 250 7.80 -64.30 -23.93
N GLN A 251 6.94 -63.28 -23.93
CA GLN A 251 5.92 -63.05 -24.93
C GLN A 251 6.47 -62.06 -25.96
N GLU A 252 7.13 -62.56 -27.01
CA GLU A 252 7.87 -61.74 -27.99
C GLU A 252 7.00 -60.65 -28.64
N ASN A 253 5.77 -61.01 -29.05
CA ASN A 253 4.88 -60.14 -29.84
C ASN A 253 3.77 -59.49 -28.99
N ASP A 254 3.98 -59.41 -27.68
CA ASP A 254 3.07 -58.71 -26.77
C ASP A 254 3.46 -57.24 -26.71
N ILE A 255 2.67 -56.41 -27.39
CA ILE A 255 2.97 -55.01 -27.68
C ILE A 255 1.90 -54.13 -27.05
N THR A 256 2.32 -53.16 -26.24
CA THR A 256 1.39 -52.24 -25.56
C THR A 256 1.88 -50.80 -25.68
N LEU A 257 0.99 -49.89 -26.05
CA LEU A 257 1.20 -48.45 -25.96
C LEU A 257 0.63 -47.93 -24.62
N GLY A 258 1.44 -47.23 -23.83
CA GLY A 258 0.97 -46.71 -22.55
C GLY A 258 1.99 -45.84 -21.82
N PHE A 259 1.62 -45.45 -20.60
CA PHE A 259 2.45 -44.60 -19.75
C PHE A 259 3.37 -45.39 -18.83
N PHE A 260 4.67 -45.15 -18.96
CA PHE A 260 5.73 -45.77 -18.15
C PHE A 260 6.66 -44.68 -17.60
N SER A 261 6.79 -44.60 -16.28
CA SER A 261 7.61 -43.58 -15.61
C SER A 261 8.93 -44.18 -15.13
N PHE A 262 10.04 -43.58 -15.56
CA PHE A 262 11.41 -43.99 -15.20
C PHE A 262 12.11 -43.04 -14.24
N ALA A 263 11.52 -41.88 -13.95
CA ALA A 263 12.18 -40.79 -13.22
C ALA A 263 12.82 -41.28 -11.90
N LYS A 264 12.11 -42.12 -11.15
CA LYS A 264 12.59 -42.68 -9.88
C LYS A 264 13.80 -43.60 -10.05
N PHE A 265 13.85 -44.38 -11.12
CA PHE A 265 14.98 -45.28 -11.35
C PHE A 265 16.24 -44.53 -11.79
N LEU A 266 16.10 -43.51 -12.65
CA LEU A 266 17.23 -42.65 -13.01
C LEU A 266 17.82 -41.99 -11.76
N MET A 267 16.96 -41.45 -10.88
CA MET A 267 17.40 -40.94 -9.58
C MET A 267 18.09 -42.01 -8.71
N TYR A 268 17.57 -43.25 -8.69
CA TYR A 268 18.20 -44.36 -7.96
C TYR A 268 19.64 -44.66 -8.44
N ARG A 269 19.87 -44.56 -9.76
CA ARG A 269 21.18 -44.76 -10.38
C ARG A 269 22.09 -43.55 -10.15
N ASP A 270 21.59 -42.33 -10.32
CA ASP A 270 22.37 -41.10 -10.15
C ASP A 270 22.81 -40.90 -8.69
N LEU A 271 22.05 -41.44 -7.73
CA LEU A 271 22.43 -41.44 -6.32
C LEU A 271 23.45 -42.53 -5.98
N ASP A 272 23.81 -43.44 -6.88
CA ASP A 272 24.81 -44.48 -6.59
C ASP A 272 26.21 -43.89 -6.40
N PRO A 273 26.86 -44.04 -5.24
CA PRO A 273 28.23 -43.57 -5.05
C PRO A 273 29.23 -44.17 -6.04
N GLU A 274 28.96 -45.37 -6.58
CA GLU A 274 29.81 -46.03 -7.59
C GLU A 274 29.75 -45.35 -8.97
N ASN A 275 28.69 -44.58 -9.26
CA ASN A 275 28.54 -43.85 -10.52
C ASN A 275 29.21 -42.47 -10.51
N TRP A 276 29.74 -42.02 -9.38
CA TRP A 276 30.43 -40.73 -9.25
C TRP A 276 31.95 -40.89 -9.40
N PRO A 277 32.67 -39.86 -9.89
CA PRO A 277 34.13 -39.91 -10.00
C PRO A 277 34.79 -40.12 -8.64
N GLU A 278 35.87 -40.91 -8.58
CA GLU A 278 36.56 -41.23 -7.31
C GLU A 278 37.01 -39.99 -6.52
N ASN A 279 37.35 -38.89 -7.21
CA ASN A 279 37.79 -37.63 -6.59
C ASN A 279 36.66 -36.64 -6.27
N ASP A 280 35.41 -36.99 -6.59
CA ASP A 280 34.25 -36.11 -6.47
C ASP A 280 33.02 -36.93 -6.08
N ASN A 281 33.15 -37.79 -5.08
CA ASN A 281 32.08 -38.71 -4.69
C ASN A 281 30.87 -37.93 -4.14
N ILE A 282 29.65 -38.44 -4.37
CA ILE A 282 28.42 -37.85 -3.83
C ILE A 282 28.46 -37.72 -2.29
N THR A 283 29.16 -38.62 -1.60
CA THR A 283 29.29 -38.58 -0.14
C THR A 283 30.23 -37.49 0.38
N ASP A 284 31.10 -36.97 -0.48
CA ASP A 284 32.06 -35.92 -0.11
C ASP A 284 31.51 -34.51 -0.41
N GLN A 285 30.34 -34.42 -1.03
CA GLN A 285 29.69 -33.16 -1.37
C GLN A 285 29.18 -32.43 -0.11
N PRO A 286 29.66 -31.20 0.18
CA PRO A 286 29.26 -30.46 1.38
C PRO A 286 27.75 -30.24 1.48
N LEU A 287 27.08 -29.99 0.35
CA LEU A 287 25.62 -29.79 0.30
C LEU A 287 24.85 -31.06 0.69
N ILE A 288 25.30 -32.22 0.22
CA ILE A 288 24.67 -33.51 0.51
C ILE A 288 24.89 -33.86 1.98
N GLN A 289 26.09 -33.61 2.50
CA GLN A 289 26.41 -33.80 3.91
C GLN A 289 25.56 -32.88 4.82
N SER A 290 25.45 -31.59 4.48
CA SER A 290 24.57 -30.65 5.19
C SER A 290 23.09 -31.05 5.12
N LEU A 291 22.60 -31.50 3.97
CA LEU A 291 21.20 -31.89 3.81
C LEU A 291 20.85 -33.16 4.61
N MET A 292 21.77 -34.13 4.68
CA MET A 292 21.49 -35.48 5.18
C MET A 292 21.98 -35.73 6.61
N VAL A 293 23.02 -35.02 7.08
CA VAL A 293 23.72 -35.30 8.34
C VAL A 293 23.87 -34.06 9.21
N ASP A 294 24.62 -33.05 8.73
CA ASP A 294 25.14 -31.98 9.60
C ASP A 294 24.13 -30.84 9.81
N GLY A 295 23.16 -30.70 8.91
CA GLY A 295 22.34 -29.49 8.80
C GLY A 295 23.09 -28.38 8.07
N PHE A 296 22.37 -27.28 7.80
CA PHE A 296 22.97 -26.06 7.27
C PHE A 296 23.40 -25.18 8.45
N ASP A 297 24.69 -24.84 8.52
CA ASP A 297 25.24 -23.96 9.55
C ASP A 297 24.78 -22.50 9.33
N GLU A 298 24.04 -21.92 10.29
CA GLU A 298 23.70 -20.49 10.35
C GLU A 298 24.87 -19.64 10.85
N LYS A 299 26.09 -19.84 10.32
CA LYS A 299 27.28 -19.14 10.85
C LYS A 299 27.33 -17.64 10.49
N ASP A 300 26.56 -17.20 9.51
CA ASP A 300 26.47 -15.78 9.12
C ASP A 300 25.11 -15.20 9.53
N GLU A 301 25.11 -14.19 10.40
CA GLU A 301 23.92 -13.40 10.70
C GLU A 301 23.33 -12.85 9.39
N MET A 302 22.13 -13.32 9.02
CA MET A 302 21.35 -12.71 7.96
C MET A 302 20.83 -11.36 8.42
N LEU A 303 20.85 -10.38 7.52
CA LEU A 303 20.16 -9.12 7.78
C LEU A 303 18.67 -9.43 7.90
N SER A 304 18.01 -8.86 8.89
CA SER A 304 16.56 -8.93 9.00
C SER A 304 15.90 -8.33 7.76
N ASP A 305 14.79 -8.91 7.32
CA ASP A 305 13.99 -8.40 6.21
C ASP A 305 13.54 -6.93 6.41
N ASP A 306 13.44 -6.48 7.66
CA ASP A 306 13.07 -5.11 8.04
C ASP A 306 14.28 -4.16 8.18
N ALA A 307 15.51 -4.67 8.02
CA ALA A 307 16.70 -3.85 8.14
C ALA A 307 16.85 -2.90 6.94
N SER A 308 17.38 -1.70 7.19
CA SER A 308 17.80 -0.81 6.12
C SER A 308 18.98 -1.43 5.38
N ILE A 309 18.79 -1.74 4.09
CA ILE A 309 19.80 -2.42 3.26
C ILE A 309 20.83 -1.46 2.65
N ASP A 310 20.45 -0.19 2.48
CA ASP A 310 21.26 0.83 1.82
C ASP A 310 22.66 1.07 2.43
N PRO A 311 22.86 0.92 3.77
CA PRO A 311 24.19 0.96 4.38
C PRO A 311 25.06 -0.26 4.06
N PHE A 312 24.46 -1.40 3.69
CA PHE A 312 25.15 -2.68 3.49
C PHE A 312 25.33 -3.05 2.02
N ILE A 313 24.47 -2.53 1.14
CA ILE A 313 24.44 -2.82 -0.29
C ILE A 313 24.56 -1.49 -1.04
N SER A 314 25.68 -1.29 -1.74
CA SER A 314 25.88 -0.09 -2.53
C SER A 314 25.10 -0.18 -3.85
N PRO A 315 24.72 0.95 -4.49
CA PRO A 315 24.08 0.92 -5.80
C PRO A 315 24.90 0.20 -6.88
N LYS A 316 26.23 0.15 -6.73
CA LYS A 316 27.13 -0.61 -7.62
C LYS A 316 26.89 -2.11 -7.52
N ASP A 317 26.49 -2.59 -6.34
CA ASP A 317 26.23 -4.00 -6.08
C ASP A 317 24.77 -4.39 -6.38
N MET A 318 23.90 -3.44 -6.75
CA MET A 318 22.51 -3.74 -7.13
C MET A 318 22.42 -4.10 -8.61
N LEU A 319 22.98 -5.26 -8.98
CA LEU A 319 23.00 -5.79 -10.36
C LEU A 319 21.66 -6.46 -10.75
N HIS A 320 20.56 -5.74 -10.55
CA HIS A 320 19.21 -6.24 -10.79
C HIS A 320 18.76 -5.84 -12.20
N ILE A 321 18.11 -6.77 -12.89
CA ILE A 321 17.54 -6.54 -14.22
C ILE A 321 16.05 -6.18 -14.17
N MET A 322 15.43 -6.38 -13.00
CA MET A 322 14.03 -6.12 -12.71
C MET A 322 13.95 -5.47 -11.32
N ASP A 323 12.86 -4.75 -11.05
CA ASP A 323 12.60 -4.16 -9.74
C ASP A 323 12.68 -5.21 -8.62
N SER A 324 13.07 -4.79 -7.42
CA SER A 324 13.08 -5.68 -6.25
C SER A 324 12.75 -4.88 -5.01
N ASP A 325 11.96 -5.50 -4.12
CA ASP A 325 11.80 -4.98 -2.77
C ASP A 325 13.01 -5.34 -1.89
N THR A 326 12.97 -4.92 -0.62
CA THR A 326 14.05 -5.12 0.34
C THR A 326 14.39 -6.61 0.54
N SER A 327 13.38 -7.46 0.76
CA SER A 327 13.60 -8.89 1.05
C SER A 327 14.09 -9.65 -0.17
N GLN A 328 13.59 -9.33 -1.37
CA GLN A 328 14.11 -9.87 -2.62
C GLN A 328 15.57 -9.45 -2.85
N THR A 329 15.90 -8.18 -2.59
CA THR A 329 17.27 -7.65 -2.74
C THR A 329 18.25 -8.34 -1.80
N LEU A 330 17.85 -8.55 -0.53
CA LEU A 330 18.64 -9.31 0.44
C LEU A 330 18.90 -10.73 -0.04
N ALA A 331 17.85 -11.42 -0.50
CA ALA A 331 17.97 -12.78 -1.01
C ALA A 331 18.92 -12.87 -2.21
N ILE A 332 18.81 -11.94 -3.17
CA ILE A 332 19.71 -11.87 -4.34
C ILE A 332 21.16 -11.72 -3.88
N HIS A 333 21.41 -10.79 -2.96
CA HIS A 333 22.76 -10.50 -2.50
C HIS A 333 23.37 -11.63 -1.64
N ASP A 334 22.57 -12.31 -0.83
CA ASP A 334 23.01 -13.50 -0.09
C ASP A 334 23.39 -14.65 -1.05
N VAL A 335 22.64 -14.87 -2.13
CA VAL A 335 23.04 -15.84 -3.17
C VAL A 335 24.35 -15.42 -3.86
N ARG A 336 24.52 -14.12 -4.14
CA ARG A 336 25.80 -13.60 -4.70
C ARG A 336 26.98 -13.87 -3.79
N ARG A 337 26.79 -13.79 -2.47
CA ARG A 337 27.79 -14.15 -1.44
C ARG A 337 28.04 -15.67 -1.32
N GLY A 338 27.30 -16.49 -2.06
CA GLY A 338 27.47 -17.94 -2.08
C GLY A 338 26.69 -18.68 -0.99
N LYS A 339 25.70 -18.02 -0.37
CA LYS A 339 24.84 -18.68 0.64
C LYS A 339 23.81 -19.59 -0.02
N ASN A 340 23.48 -20.68 0.68
CA ASN A 340 22.37 -21.57 0.33
C ASN A 340 21.10 -21.06 1.02
N LEU A 341 20.04 -20.82 0.25
CA LEU A 341 18.82 -20.19 0.75
C LEU A 341 17.57 -20.98 0.36
N ILE A 342 16.55 -20.92 1.22
CA ILE A 342 15.19 -21.34 0.90
C ILE A 342 14.34 -20.07 0.85
N ILE A 343 13.83 -19.72 -0.34
CA ILE A 343 12.99 -18.55 -0.54
C ILE A 343 11.53 -19.00 -0.62
N GLN A 344 10.72 -18.59 0.37
CA GLN A 344 9.29 -18.86 0.39
C GLN A 344 8.51 -17.59 0.04
N GLY A 345 7.61 -17.68 -0.94
CA GLY A 345 6.76 -16.56 -1.34
C GLY A 345 5.36 -17.02 -1.72
N PRO A 346 4.28 -16.42 -1.17
CA PRO A 346 2.91 -16.62 -1.65
C PRO A 346 2.73 -16.36 -3.16
N PRO A 347 1.65 -16.83 -3.80
CA PRO A 347 1.34 -16.47 -5.19
C PRO A 347 1.33 -14.94 -5.38
N GLY A 348 1.92 -14.45 -6.48
CA GLY A 348 1.98 -13.01 -6.79
C GLY A 348 3.12 -12.21 -6.15
N THR A 349 3.96 -12.80 -5.30
CA THR A 349 5.07 -12.11 -4.61
C THR A 349 6.37 -11.95 -5.44
N GLY A 350 6.29 -12.05 -6.76
CA GLY A 350 7.45 -11.81 -7.62
C GLY A 350 8.52 -12.92 -7.63
N LYS A 351 8.25 -14.16 -7.19
CA LYS A 351 9.25 -15.26 -7.19
C LYS A 351 10.05 -15.40 -8.49
N SER A 352 9.39 -15.44 -9.65
CA SER A 352 10.07 -15.55 -10.96
C SER A 352 10.94 -14.33 -11.29
N GLN A 353 10.58 -13.16 -10.76
CA GLN A 353 11.35 -11.93 -10.88
C GLN A 353 12.61 -11.97 -10.01
N THR A 354 12.48 -12.46 -8.77
CA THR A 354 13.62 -12.73 -7.89
C THR A 354 14.58 -13.74 -8.52
N ILE A 355 14.06 -14.85 -9.08
CA ILE A 355 14.88 -15.85 -9.79
C ILE A 355 15.65 -15.22 -10.96
N ALA A 356 14.98 -14.42 -11.79
CA ALA A 356 15.63 -13.76 -12.93
C ALA A 356 16.75 -12.81 -12.46
N ASN A 357 16.51 -12.03 -11.41
CA ASN A 357 17.54 -11.16 -10.81
C ASN A 357 18.72 -11.96 -10.23
N VAL A 358 18.46 -13.07 -9.53
CA VAL A 358 19.50 -13.98 -9.02
C VAL A 358 20.37 -14.52 -10.15
N ILE A 359 19.74 -15.03 -11.22
CA ILE A 359 20.46 -15.56 -12.39
C ILE A 359 21.31 -14.46 -13.03
N ALA A 360 20.72 -13.30 -13.31
CA ALA A 360 21.44 -12.20 -13.94
C ALA A 360 22.61 -11.68 -13.10
N SER A 361 22.41 -11.55 -11.78
CA SER A 361 23.46 -11.15 -10.84
C SER A 361 24.61 -12.17 -10.80
N ALA A 362 24.30 -13.47 -10.74
CA ALA A 362 25.32 -14.51 -10.73
C ALA A 362 26.10 -14.58 -12.05
N VAL A 363 25.42 -14.37 -13.19
CA VAL A 363 26.05 -14.26 -14.51
C VAL A 363 26.96 -13.03 -14.58
N ALA A 364 26.53 -11.89 -14.03
CA ALA A 364 27.35 -10.67 -13.96
C ALA A 364 28.62 -10.87 -13.10
N ASP A 365 28.56 -11.71 -12.07
CA ASP A 365 29.71 -12.14 -11.26
C ASP A 365 30.59 -13.20 -11.96
N GLY A 366 30.27 -13.60 -13.20
CA GLY A 366 31.01 -14.59 -13.97
C GLY A 366 30.77 -16.04 -13.53
N LYS A 367 29.69 -16.32 -12.80
CA LYS A 367 29.33 -17.68 -12.35
C LYS A 367 28.51 -18.42 -13.40
N THR A 368 28.64 -19.75 -13.42
CA THR A 368 27.74 -20.63 -14.16
C THR A 368 26.49 -20.92 -13.34
N VAL A 369 25.31 -20.89 -13.97
CA VAL A 369 24.03 -21.10 -13.29
C VAL A 369 23.25 -22.23 -13.96
N LEU A 370 22.86 -23.24 -13.19
CA LEU A 370 21.90 -24.27 -13.61
C LEU A 370 20.57 -23.98 -12.94
N PHE A 371 19.58 -23.58 -13.74
CA PHE A 371 18.21 -23.38 -13.26
C PHE A 371 17.36 -24.60 -13.57
N VAL A 372 16.80 -25.22 -12.53
CA VAL A 372 15.96 -26.42 -12.63
C VAL A 372 14.58 -26.11 -12.06
N ALA A 373 13.53 -26.52 -12.77
CA ALA A 373 12.15 -26.43 -12.30
C ALA A 373 11.37 -27.68 -12.77
N GLU A 374 10.36 -28.07 -12.00
CA GLU A 374 9.48 -29.21 -12.35
C GLU A 374 8.61 -28.90 -13.57
N LYS A 375 8.09 -27.67 -13.67
CA LYS A 375 7.12 -27.27 -14.70
C LYS A 375 7.79 -26.45 -15.79
N MET A 376 7.52 -26.79 -17.06
CA MET A 376 8.02 -26.03 -18.22
C MET A 376 7.60 -24.55 -18.18
N ALA A 377 6.35 -24.27 -17.78
CA ALA A 377 5.85 -22.91 -17.65
C ALA A 377 6.71 -22.02 -16.71
N ALA A 378 7.32 -22.60 -15.67
CA ALA A 378 8.21 -21.86 -14.78
C ALA A 378 9.53 -21.48 -15.48
N LEU A 379 10.08 -22.39 -16.28
CA LEU A 379 11.27 -22.15 -17.10
C LEU A 379 11.01 -21.05 -18.13
N GLU A 380 9.91 -21.15 -18.87
CA GLU A 380 9.53 -20.19 -19.92
C GLU A 380 9.30 -18.78 -19.37
N VAL A 381 8.65 -18.65 -18.20
CA VAL A 381 8.40 -17.34 -17.57
C VAL A 381 9.71 -16.66 -17.18
N VAL A 382 10.68 -17.42 -16.65
CA VAL A 382 11.99 -16.88 -16.28
C VAL A 382 12.79 -16.53 -17.53
N LYS A 383 12.82 -17.40 -18.54
CA LYS A 383 13.49 -17.12 -19.81
C LYS A 383 12.96 -15.85 -20.45
N ARG A 384 11.63 -15.71 -20.59
CA ARG A 384 11.02 -14.52 -21.19
C ARG A 384 11.45 -13.23 -20.48
N ARG A 385 11.63 -13.27 -19.16
CA ARG A 385 12.13 -12.11 -18.39
C ARG A 385 13.61 -11.82 -18.68
N LEU A 386 14.44 -12.86 -18.78
CA LEU A 386 15.85 -12.71 -19.17
C LEU A 386 15.97 -12.15 -20.58
N ASP A 387 15.18 -12.66 -21.53
CA ASP A 387 15.14 -12.19 -22.92
C ASP A 387 14.70 -10.72 -23.00
N TYR A 388 13.61 -10.37 -22.30
CA TYR A 388 13.11 -8.99 -22.24
C TYR A 388 14.16 -8.02 -21.66
N SER A 389 14.99 -8.50 -20.73
CA SER A 389 16.05 -7.72 -20.09
C SER A 389 17.38 -7.75 -20.84
N GLY A 390 17.46 -8.44 -21.99
CA GLY A 390 18.68 -8.57 -22.79
C GLY A 390 19.74 -9.52 -22.23
N VAL A 391 19.42 -10.30 -21.18
CA VAL A 391 20.31 -11.34 -20.60
C VAL A 391 20.01 -12.72 -21.21
N GLY A 392 18.98 -12.81 -22.05
CA GLY A 392 18.54 -14.04 -22.71
C GLY A 392 19.64 -14.82 -23.42
N ASP A 393 20.56 -14.11 -24.09
CA ASP A 393 21.68 -14.72 -24.83
C ASP A 393 22.70 -15.45 -23.93
N ALA A 394 22.73 -15.13 -22.62
CA ALA A 394 23.56 -15.85 -21.65
C ALA A 394 22.91 -17.14 -21.14
N CYS A 395 21.66 -17.42 -21.52
CA CYS A 395 20.89 -18.56 -21.07
C CYS A 395 20.68 -19.56 -22.22
N LEU A 396 21.24 -20.76 -22.06
CA LEU A 396 21.03 -21.88 -22.96
C LEU A 396 19.91 -22.76 -22.44
N GLU A 397 18.82 -22.85 -23.20
CA GLU A 397 17.70 -23.71 -22.84
C GLU A 397 17.97 -25.15 -23.26
N LEU A 398 17.94 -26.06 -22.29
CA LEU A 398 18.00 -27.48 -22.53
C LEU A 398 16.59 -28.06 -22.42
N HIS A 399 15.87 -28.07 -23.53
CA HIS A 399 14.64 -28.86 -23.65
C HIS A 399 15.01 -30.29 -24.04
N SER A 400 14.37 -31.29 -23.42
CA SER A 400 14.64 -32.70 -23.67
C SER A 400 14.39 -33.08 -25.14
N ASN A 401 15.26 -33.96 -25.64
CA ASN A 401 15.22 -34.76 -26.89
C ASN A 401 16.19 -34.37 -28.01
N LYS A 402 16.88 -35.40 -28.53
CA LYS A 402 17.95 -35.34 -29.55
C LYS A 402 17.60 -34.55 -30.83
N ALA A 403 16.30 -34.28 -31.09
CA ALA A 403 15.83 -33.36 -32.13
C ALA A 403 16.42 -31.95 -31.99
N ASN A 404 16.83 -31.57 -30.78
CA ASN A 404 17.47 -30.30 -30.49
C ASN A 404 18.99 -30.31 -30.63
N LYS A 405 19.70 -31.40 -30.97
CA LYS A 405 21.18 -31.29 -31.05
C LYS A 405 21.62 -30.27 -32.11
N ARG A 406 20.91 -30.21 -33.24
CA ARG A 406 21.19 -29.21 -34.27
C ARG A 406 20.80 -27.80 -33.81
N VAL A 407 19.62 -27.62 -33.24
CA VAL A 407 19.14 -26.33 -32.70
C VAL A 407 20.06 -25.83 -31.58
N PHE A 408 20.49 -26.72 -30.69
CA PHE A 408 21.47 -26.49 -29.65
C PHE A 408 22.82 -26.05 -30.22
N LEU A 409 23.34 -26.77 -31.22
CA LEU A 409 24.60 -26.40 -31.88
C LEU A 409 24.48 -25.07 -32.64
N GLU A 410 23.33 -24.80 -33.25
CA GLU A 410 23.03 -23.51 -33.91
C GLU A 410 22.99 -22.38 -32.88
N GLU A 411 22.35 -22.58 -31.73
CA GLU A 411 22.27 -21.60 -30.65
C GLU A 411 23.63 -21.35 -30.00
N LEU A 412 24.39 -22.42 -29.72
CA LEU A 412 25.74 -22.31 -29.19
C LEU A 412 26.66 -21.56 -30.17
N LYS A 413 26.54 -21.85 -31.47
CA LYS A 413 27.25 -21.10 -32.52
C LYS A 413 26.82 -19.63 -32.54
N ARG A 414 25.52 -19.33 -32.49
CA ARG A 414 24.99 -17.95 -32.47
C ARG A 414 25.56 -17.16 -31.30
N VAL A 415 25.53 -17.72 -30.09
CA VAL A 415 26.06 -17.07 -28.88
C VAL A 415 27.58 -16.92 -28.94
N TRP A 416 28.29 -17.94 -29.44
CA TRP A 416 29.74 -17.87 -29.63
C TRP A 416 30.16 -16.75 -30.60
N GLU A 417 29.37 -16.51 -31.66
CA GLU A 417 29.59 -15.45 -32.64
C GLU A 417 29.35 -14.02 -32.09
N LEU A 418 28.52 -13.86 -31.05
CA LEU A 418 28.30 -12.56 -30.38
C LEU A 418 29.54 -12.07 -29.62
N GLY A 419 30.39 -12.98 -29.14
CA GLY A 419 31.58 -12.68 -28.36
C GLY A 419 31.28 -12.22 -26.93
N SER A 420 32.32 -11.82 -26.20
CA SER A 420 32.18 -11.39 -24.80
C SER A 420 31.46 -10.05 -24.68
N PRO A 421 30.58 -9.87 -23.68
CA PRO A 421 29.91 -8.60 -23.43
C PRO A 421 30.94 -7.47 -23.27
N ARG A 422 30.71 -6.34 -23.96
CA ARG A 422 31.52 -5.13 -23.82
C ARG A 422 30.65 -4.03 -23.23
N GLY A 423 30.86 -3.73 -21.96
CA GLY A 423 30.19 -2.63 -21.28
C GLY A 423 31.04 -2.14 -20.13
N GLU A 424 31.27 -0.83 -20.06
CA GLU A 424 31.78 -0.18 -18.86
C GLU A 424 30.58 0.39 -18.10
N PHE A 425 30.47 0.07 -16.81
CA PHE A 425 29.54 0.77 -15.93
C PHE A 425 30.17 2.12 -15.59
N PRO A 426 29.58 3.26 -16.00
CA PRO A 426 30.16 4.56 -15.69
C PRO A 426 30.11 4.79 -14.18
N ASP A 427 31.25 5.03 -13.54
CA ASP A 427 31.31 5.34 -12.10
C ASP A 427 30.42 6.56 -11.75
N THR A 428 30.30 7.51 -12.69
CA THR A 428 29.41 8.67 -12.56
C THR A 428 27.93 8.31 -12.40
N LEU A 429 27.47 7.21 -13.00
CA LEU A 429 26.08 6.75 -12.84
C LEU A 429 25.86 6.21 -11.41
N VAL A 430 26.82 5.46 -10.89
CA VAL A 430 26.78 4.92 -9.52
C VAL A 430 26.77 6.05 -8.50
N GLU A 431 27.61 7.07 -8.69
CA GLU A 431 27.63 8.28 -7.84
C GLU A 431 26.28 8.99 -7.85
N ASN A 432 25.72 9.25 -9.05
CA ASN A 432 24.41 9.90 -9.18
C ASN A 432 23.27 9.09 -8.52
N LEU A 433 23.29 7.76 -8.65
CA LEU A 433 22.32 6.88 -7.99
C LEU A 433 22.46 6.92 -6.47
N THR A 434 23.69 6.93 -5.97
CA THR A 434 23.98 7.03 -4.53
C THR A 434 23.46 8.35 -3.97
N ASP A 435 23.77 9.47 -4.62
CA ASP A 435 23.29 10.81 -4.24
C ASP A 435 21.76 10.92 -4.24
N ALA A 436 21.10 10.34 -5.24
CA ALA A 436 19.65 10.35 -5.33
C ALA A 436 19.00 9.53 -4.22
N ARG A 437 19.52 8.32 -3.96
CA ARG A 437 19.08 7.44 -2.87
C ARG A 437 19.23 8.12 -1.51
N ASP A 438 20.40 8.68 -1.25
CA ASP A 438 20.70 9.28 0.05
C ASP A 438 19.81 10.51 0.30
N LYS A 439 19.58 11.36 -0.72
CA LYS A 439 18.60 12.46 -0.64
C LYS A 439 17.17 11.99 -0.35
N LEU A 440 16.75 10.88 -0.93
CA LEU A 440 15.43 10.29 -0.66
C LEU A 440 15.35 9.77 0.77
N ASN A 441 16.39 9.10 1.27
CA ASN A 441 16.48 8.57 2.63
C ASN A 441 16.52 9.67 3.71
N GLU A 442 17.07 10.84 3.40
CA GLU A 442 17.04 11.97 4.32
C GLU A 442 15.61 12.46 4.63
N HIS A 443 14.67 12.34 3.68
CA HIS A 443 13.31 12.84 3.89
C HIS A 443 12.54 12.09 5.01
N PRO A 444 12.38 10.75 4.98
CA PRO A 444 11.74 10.02 6.06
C PRO A 444 12.54 10.15 7.37
N ALA A 445 13.88 10.21 7.31
CA ALA A 445 14.70 10.46 8.49
C ALA A 445 14.37 11.82 9.14
N ARG A 446 14.21 12.89 8.36
CA ARG A 446 13.79 14.21 8.86
C ARG A 446 12.37 14.20 9.43
N LEU A 447 11.43 13.52 8.79
CA LEU A 447 10.04 13.43 9.25
C LEU A 447 9.89 12.68 10.58
N HIS A 448 10.72 11.66 10.82
CA HIS A 448 10.68 10.83 12.02
C HIS A 448 11.66 11.27 13.11
N LYS A 449 12.53 12.25 12.83
CA LYS A 449 13.43 12.82 13.84
C LYS A 449 12.62 13.40 15.00
N ILE A 450 12.93 12.97 16.22
CA ILE A 450 12.35 13.47 17.46
C ILE A 450 13.02 14.80 17.81
N TYR A 451 12.20 15.82 18.10
CA TYR A 451 12.68 17.13 18.54
C TYR A 451 12.40 17.34 20.03
N HIS A 452 13.34 17.96 20.73
CA HIS A 452 13.20 18.34 22.15
C HIS A 452 12.95 19.85 22.26
N PRO A 453 12.17 20.31 23.26
CA PRO A 453 11.68 19.57 24.43
C PRO A 453 10.35 18.82 24.25
N SER A 454 9.62 19.05 23.16
CA SER A 454 8.28 18.47 22.96
C SER A 454 8.26 16.94 22.82
N THR A 455 9.39 16.31 22.51
CA THR A 455 9.54 14.86 22.25
C THR A 455 8.69 14.33 21.09
N LEU A 456 8.28 15.22 20.18
CA LEU A 456 7.48 14.88 19.01
C LEU A 456 8.29 14.96 17.72
N SER A 457 7.96 14.09 16.76
CA SER A 457 8.45 14.19 15.38
C SER A 457 7.49 14.98 14.49
N PRO A 458 7.97 15.60 13.39
CA PRO A 458 7.10 16.23 12.40
C PRO A 458 5.97 15.31 11.91
N TYR A 459 6.26 14.03 11.72
CA TYR A 459 5.25 13.02 11.35
C TYR A 459 4.12 12.93 12.38
N GLN A 460 4.46 12.85 13.68
CA GLN A 460 3.46 12.80 14.75
C GLN A 460 2.63 14.10 14.83
N VAL A 461 3.29 15.26 14.70
CA VAL A 461 2.61 16.57 14.70
C VAL A 461 1.63 16.68 13.55
N MET A 462 2.05 16.31 12.33
CA MET A 462 1.16 16.27 11.17
C MET A 462 -0.02 15.33 11.40
N GLY A 463 0.22 14.14 11.97
CA GLY A 463 -0.84 13.20 12.35
C GLY A 463 -1.84 13.79 13.34
N HIS A 464 -1.36 14.50 14.37
CA HIS A 464 -2.22 15.21 15.32
C HIS A 464 -3.06 16.31 14.66
N LEU A 465 -2.47 17.10 13.76
CA LEU A 465 -3.17 18.16 13.04
C LEU A 465 -4.26 17.59 12.10
N VAL A 466 -3.99 16.49 11.41
CA VAL A 466 -4.97 15.79 10.57
C VAL A 466 -6.14 15.29 11.42
N ARG A 467 -5.85 14.68 12.59
CA ARG A 467 -6.87 14.22 13.53
C ARG A 467 -7.75 15.37 14.03
N LEU A 468 -7.16 16.51 14.40
CA LEU A 468 -7.91 17.69 14.84
C LEU A 468 -8.83 18.22 13.73
N ARG A 469 -8.33 18.26 12.48
CA ARG A 469 -9.13 18.67 11.33
C ARG A 469 -10.32 17.73 11.09
N GLN A 470 -10.13 16.41 11.25
CA GLN A 470 -11.22 15.43 11.14
C GLN A 470 -12.28 15.59 12.23
N LEU A 471 -11.88 16.03 13.43
CA LEU A 471 -12.79 16.38 14.53
C LEU A 471 -13.50 17.73 14.33
N GLY A 472 -13.31 18.40 13.19
CA GLY A 472 -13.92 19.69 12.88
C GLY A 472 -13.35 20.86 13.66
N GLN A 473 -12.19 20.70 14.30
CA GLN A 473 -11.54 21.78 15.05
C GLN A 473 -10.95 22.80 14.07
N ALA A 474 -11.34 24.06 14.22
CA ALA A 474 -10.78 25.17 13.43
C ALA A 474 -9.40 25.57 13.97
N PRO A 475 -8.48 26.04 13.10
CA PRO A 475 -7.25 26.68 13.56
C PRO A 475 -7.58 27.85 14.48
N THR A 476 -6.84 27.96 15.59
CA THR A 476 -6.99 29.03 16.56
C THR A 476 -6.06 30.19 16.23
N ASP A 477 -6.53 31.42 16.36
CA ASP A 477 -5.74 32.63 16.08
C ASP A 477 -4.95 33.16 17.29
N PHE A 478 -5.01 32.49 18.43
CA PHE A 478 -4.24 32.91 19.61
C PHE A 478 -2.81 32.37 19.57
N ASN A 479 -1.86 33.20 20.00
CA ASN A 479 -0.46 32.80 20.14
C ASN A 479 -0.22 32.21 21.53
N LEU A 480 0.50 31.09 21.58
CA LEU A 480 0.93 30.49 22.84
C LEU A 480 2.28 31.09 23.25
N GLU A 481 2.41 31.51 24.51
CA GLU A 481 3.68 32.06 24.99
C GLU A 481 4.69 30.94 25.31
N ASN A 482 5.93 31.10 24.84
CA ASN A 482 7.06 30.20 25.13
C ASN A 482 6.81 28.72 24.77
N PHE A 483 5.93 28.42 23.81
CA PHE A 483 5.56 27.04 23.43
C PHE A 483 6.76 26.19 22.99
N GLU A 484 7.81 26.82 22.44
CA GLU A 484 9.04 26.15 22.01
C GLU A 484 9.79 25.45 23.16
N HIS A 485 9.54 25.87 24.40
CA HIS A 485 10.22 25.34 25.58
C HIS A 485 9.40 24.30 26.35
N TRP A 486 8.19 23.97 25.88
CA TRP A 486 7.30 23.06 26.60
C TRP A 486 7.72 21.61 26.38
N ASN A 487 7.91 20.88 27.47
CA ASN A 487 7.90 19.41 27.47
C ASN A 487 6.46 18.89 27.68
N ASP A 488 6.32 17.55 27.72
CA ASP A 488 5.01 16.89 27.89
C ASP A 488 4.33 17.25 29.24
N ASP A 489 5.11 17.36 30.32
CA ASP A 489 4.59 17.75 31.65
C ASP A 489 4.10 19.21 31.67
N ASP A 490 4.83 20.11 31.01
CA ASP A 490 4.49 21.52 30.90
C ASP A 490 3.20 21.74 30.10
N LEU A 491 3.00 20.96 29.03
CA LEU A 491 1.78 20.95 28.25
C LEU A 491 0.60 20.44 29.10
N LYS A 492 0.80 19.33 29.83
CA LYS A 492 -0.23 18.74 30.68
C LYS A 492 -0.71 19.69 31.77
N LYS A 493 0.21 20.36 32.47
CA LYS A 493 -0.13 21.38 33.50
C LYS A 493 -1.01 22.50 32.93
N ARG A 494 -0.72 22.97 31.72
CA ARG A 494 -1.50 24.04 31.07
C ARG A 494 -2.88 23.55 30.63
N LEU A 495 -2.97 22.33 30.10
CA LEU A 495 -4.26 21.73 29.76
C LEU A 495 -5.15 21.55 31.00
N ASP A 496 -4.57 21.14 32.13
CA ASP A 496 -5.31 20.99 33.38
C ASP A 496 -5.77 22.35 33.95
N LEU A 497 -4.94 23.40 33.84
CA LEU A 497 -5.35 24.77 34.17
C LEU A 497 -6.51 25.26 33.29
N VAL A 498 -6.46 24.99 31.97
CA VAL A 498 -7.54 25.37 31.05
C VAL A 498 -8.84 24.66 31.42
N LYS A 499 -8.79 23.37 31.77
CA LYS A 499 -9.97 22.64 32.28
C LYS A 499 -10.52 23.28 33.54
N GLU A 500 -9.67 23.60 34.50
CA GLU A 500 -10.11 24.27 35.74
C GLU A 500 -10.81 25.60 35.44
N ILE A 501 -10.27 26.42 34.52
CA ILE A 501 -10.90 27.67 34.11
C ILE A 501 -12.27 27.41 33.46
N VAL A 502 -12.39 26.42 32.59
CA VAL A 502 -13.65 26.06 31.94
C VAL A 502 -14.70 25.62 32.97
N ASP A 503 -14.32 24.79 33.93
CA ASP A 503 -15.21 24.32 35.00
C ASP A 503 -15.69 25.50 35.85
N ARG A 504 -14.79 26.44 36.21
CA ARG A 504 -15.16 27.65 36.94
C ARG A 504 -16.13 28.53 36.15
N ILE A 505 -15.91 28.71 34.85
CA ILE A 505 -16.81 29.48 33.99
C ILE A 505 -18.19 28.81 33.88
N GLN A 506 -18.28 27.48 33.90
CA GLN A 506 -19.57 26.79 33.95
C GLN A 506 -20.32 27.05 35.26
N ASP A 507 -19.60 27.12 36.39
CA ASP A 507 -20.20 27.39 37.70
C ASP A 507 -20.69 28.84 37.85
N ILE A 508 -19.88 29.84 37.46
CA ILE A 508 -20.18 31.26 37.70
C ILE A 508 -20.77 32.01 36.49
N GLY A 509 -20.72 31.41 35.30
CA GLY A 509 -21.04 32.08 34.04
C GLY A 509 -19.89 32.95 33.51
N LEU A 510 -20.17 33.78 32.49
CA LEU A 510 -19.15 34.62 31.88
C LEU A 510 -18.71 35.74 32.85
N PRO A 511 -17.39 35.86 33.18
CA PRO A 511 -16.92 36.81 34.19
C PRO A 511 -17.30 38.27 33.93
N ASN A 512 -17.36 38.68 32.66
CA ASN A 512 -17.73 40.06 32.28
C ASN A 512 -19.23 40.36 32.43
N GLN A 513 -20.07 39.32 32.47
CA GLN A 513 -21.52 39.42 32.70
C GLN A 513 -21.90 39.07 34.15
N HIS A 514 -20.93 38.68 34.97
CA HIS A 514 -21.16 38.32 36.34
C HIS A 514 -21.63 39.55 37.16
N PRO A 515 -22.63 39.44 38.05
CA PRO A 515 -23.13 40.57 38.84
C PRO A 515 -22.06 41.27 39.70
N TRP A 516 -20.99 40.55 40.04
CA TRP A 516 -19.86 41.07 40.81
C TRP A 516 -18.69 41.55 39.92
N ASN A 517 -18.90 41.67 38.60
CA ASN A 517 -17.88 42.23 37.72
C ASN A 517 -17.51 43.66 38.16
N GLY A 518 -16.21 43.94 38.26
CA GLY A 518 -15.67 45.23 38.74
C GLY A 518 -15.49 45.30 40.27
N VAL A 519 -15.83 44.26 41.02
CA VAL A 519 -15.62 44.19 42.46
C VAL A 519 -14.18 43.76 42.73
N GLY A 520 -13.38 44.67 43.32
CA GLY A 520 -11.96 44.43 43.63
C GLY A 520 -11.71 43.68 44.95
N LEU A 521 -12.72 43.05 45.54
CA LEU A 521 -12.58 42.27 46.77
C LEU A 521 -12.21 40.83 46.39
N GLU A 522 -10.96 40.45 46.67
CA GLU A 522 -10.44 39.11 46.36
C GLU A 522 -11.02 38.02 47.30
N GLN A 523 -11.39 38.39 48.53
CA GLN A 523 -11.92 37.48 49.54
C GLN A 523 -12.98 38.18 50.40
N ILE A 524 -14.00 37.42 50.82
CA ILE A 524 -15.05 37.89 51.73
C ILE A 524 -15.19 36.91 52.90
N LEU A 525 -15.08 37.42 54.14
CA LEU A 525 -15.25 36.60 55.34
C LEU A 525 -16.76 36.51 55.70
N PRO A 526 -17.21 35.45 56.41
CA PRO A 526 -18.61 35.32 56.79
C PRO A 526 -19.16 36.52 57.58
N MET A 527 -18.35 37.12 58.47
CA MET A 527 -18.72 38.33 59.21
C MET A 527 -18.89 39.56 58.31
N ASP A 528 -18.17 39.64 57.19
CA ASP A 528 -18.32 40.73 56.22
C ASP A 528 -19.61 40.55 55.43
N VAL A 529 -19.97 39.31 55.08
CA VAL A 529 -21.27 38.98 54.48
C VAL A 529 -22.41 39.42 55.39
N GLU A 530 -22.36 39.06 56.68
CA GLU A 530 -23.39 39.44 57.67
C GLU A 530 -23.56 40.96 57.80
N LYS A 531 -22.49 41.74 57.61
CA LYS A 531 -22.55 43.22 57.64
C LYS A 531 -23.01 43.82 56.31
N LEU A 532 -22.67 43.19 55.19
CA LEU A 532 -22.97 43.70 53.85
C LEU A 532 -24.42 43.42 53.46
N LEU A 533 -24.97 42.28 53.85
CA LEU A 533 -26.34 41.88 53.54
C LEU A 533 -27.40 42.94 53.94
N PRO A 534 -27.42 43.46 55.19
CA PRO A 534 -28.38 44.49 55.56
C PRO A 534 -28.15 45.81 54.82
N ARG A 535 -26.89 46.18 54.52
CA ARG A 535 -26.58 47.39 53.74
C ARG A 535 -27.05 47.28 52.29
N LEU A 536 -26.90 46.11 51.67
CA LEU A 536 -27.38 45.86 50.32
C LEU A 536 -28.92 45.89 50.26
N GLN A 537 -29.60 45.36 51.27
CA GLN A 537 -31.06 45.44 51.38
C GLN A 537 -31.55 46.89 51.54
N GLU A 538 -30.83 47.73 52.29
CA GLU A 538 -31.14 49.15 52.42
C GLU A 538 -30.97 49.88 51.07
N ILE A 539 -29.84 49.66 50.39
CA ILE A 539 -29.55 50.22 49.06
C ILE A 539 -30.58 49.76 48.03
N GLU A 540 -31.00 48.49 48.05
CA GLU A 540 -32.06 47.98 47.17
C GLU A 540 -33.36 48.75 47.36
N GLY A 541 -33.74 49.01 48.61
CA GLY A 541 -34.90 49.85 48.95
C GLY A 541 -34.76 51.28 48.44
N ASP A 542 -33.58 51.89 48.58
CA ASP A 542 -33.33 53.26 48.11
C ASP A 542 -33.33 53.37 46.58
N ILE A 543 -32.77 52.39 45.87
CA ILE A 543 -32.81 52.34 44.41
C ILE A 543 -34.26 52.20 43.93
N ALA A 544 -35.08 51.37 44.57
CA ALA A 544 -36.50 51.23 44.22
C ALA A 544 -37.26 52.56 44.39
N ARG A 545 -36.96 53.32 45.46
CA ARG A 545 -37.55 54.66 45.67
C ARG A 545 -37.10 55.64 44.58
N ILE A 546 -35.80 55.75 44.34
CA ILE A 546 -35.25 56.66 43.32
C ILE A 546 -35.83 56.32 41.94
N THR A 547 -35.97 55.04 41.59
CA THR A 547 -36.54 54.64 40.30
C THR A 547 -37.99 55.07 40.16
N ASN A 548 -38.79 54.97 41.23
CA ASN A 548 -40.16 55.46 41.25
C ASN A 548 -40.22 56.99 41.16
N ASP A 549 -39.36 57.70 41.88
CA ASP A 549 -39.29 59.16 41.86
C ASP A 549 -38.89 59.68 40.47
N VAL A 550 -37.90 59.04 39.82
CA VAL A 550 -37.47 59.33 38.46
C VAL A 550 -38.58 59.06 37.45
N ALA A 551 -39.32 57.96 37.61
CA ALA A 551 -40.47 57.65 36.75
C ALA A 551 -41.59 58.69 36.91
N SER A 552 -41.89 59.12 38.15
CA SER A 552 -42.89 60.14 38.43
C SER A 552 -42.50 61.50 37.86
N LEU A 553 -41.25 61.94 38.09
CA LEU A 553 -40.73 63.20 37.57
C LEU A 553 -40.66 63.19 36.03
N SER A 554 -40.25 62.07 35.44
CA SER A 554 -40.25 61.92 33.97
C SER A 554 -41.66 62.00 33.39
N ALA A 555 -42.66 61.45 34.07
CA ALA A 555 -44.05 61.54 33.66
C ALA A 555 -44.60 62.97 33.76
N GLU A 556 -44.31 63.69 34.85
CA GLU A 556 -44.71 65.11 35.00
C GLU A 556 -44.07 66.03 33.96
N LEU A 557 -42.80 65.78 33.62
CA LEU A 557 -42.05 66.55 32.62
C LEU A 557 -42.25 66.03 31.18
N ALA A 558 -43.05 64.98 30.98
CA ALA A 558 -43.28 64.31 29.70
C ALA A 558 -41.99 63.87 28.97
N VAL A 559 -40.95 63.46 29.72
CA VAL A 559 -39.68 62.97 29.18
C VAL A 559 -39.79 61.49 28.82
N THR A 560 -39.50 61.15 27.55
CA THR A 560 -39.49 59.77 27.04
C THR A 560 -38.22 59.51 26.22
N PRO A 561 -37.52 58.36 26.40
CA PRO A 561 -37.74 57.31 27.41
C PRO A 561 -37.33 57.75 28.84
N VAL A 562 -37.78 56.98 29.84
CA VAL A 562 -37.40 57.22 31.26
C VAL A 562 -35.89 57.00 31.42
N PRO A 563 -35.16 57.90 32.09
CA PRO A 563 -33.73 57.74 32.35
C PRO A 563 -33.39 56.47 33.15
N GLU A 564 -32.50 55.62 32.62
CA GLU A 564 -32.08 54.35 33.25
C GLU A 564 -30.67 54.40 33.89
N THR A 565 -29.92 55.49 33.69
CA THR A 565 -28.59 55.67 34.28
C THR A 565 -28.55 56.85 35.25
N PHE A 566 -27.70 56.79 36.27
CA PHE A 566 -27.53 57.91 37.21
C PHE A 566 -27.17 59.23 36.51
N SER A 567 -26.29 59.18 35.50
CA SER A 567 -25.93 60.37 34.71
C SER A 567 -27.10 60.97 33.94
N SER A 568 -28.05 60.14 33.48
CA SER A 568 -29.26 60.62 32.82
C SER A 568 -30.31 61.13 33.81
N VAL A 569 -30.32 60.61 35.04
CA VAL A 569 -31.16 61.14 36.14
C VAL A 569 -30.72 62.54 36.53
N GLU A 570 -29.41 62.79 36.65
CA GLU A 570 -28.89 64.15 36.92
C GLU A 570 -29.36 65.18 35.88
N LYS A 571 -29.32 64.82 34.59
CA LYS A 571 -29.84 65.69 33.52
C LYS A 571 -31.33 65.95 33.63
N LEU A 572 -32.12 64.96 34.05
CA LEU A 572 -33.56 65.15 34.29
C LEU A 572 -33.79 66.15 35.42
N VAL A 573 -33.01 66.05 36.51
CA VAL A 573 -33.06 66.99 37.63
C VAL A 573 -32.66 68.39 37.18
N GLU A 574 -31.61 68.55 36.38
CA GLU A 574 -31.20 69.85 35.83
C GLU A 574 -32.31 70.50 34.98
N VAL A 575 -33.00 69.70 34.15
CA VAL A 575 -34.14 70.17 33.36
C VAL A 575 -35.29 70.60 34.27
N ALA A 576 -35.62 69.80 35.29
CA ALA A 576 -36.65 70.13 36.28
C ALA A 576 -36.33 71.44 37.02
N GLU A 577 -35.07 71.62 37.44
CA GLU A 577 -34.61 72.84 38.10
C GLU A 577 -34.65 74.06 37.18
N CYS A 578 -34.25 73.91 35.90
CA CYS A 578 -34.29 74.99 34.93
C CYS A 578 -35.73 75.45 34.67
N ILE A 579 -36.69 74.51 34.62
CA ILE A 579 -38.12 74.83 34.50
C ILE A 579 -38.60 75.59 35.74
N ASN A 580 -38.23 75.13 36.95
CA ASN A 580 -38.64 75.77 38.19
C ASN A 580 -38.05 77.18 38.39
N LYS A 581 -36.82 77.42 37.91
CA LYS A 581 -36.15 78.73 37.93
C LYS A 581 -36.56 79.65 36.77
N GLY A 582 -37.42 79.18 35.87
CA GLY A 582 -37.86 79.93 34.70
C GLY A 582 -38.66 81.18 35.07
N PRO A 583 -38.50 82.31 34.35
CA PRO A 583 -39.35 83.48 34.54
C PRO A 583 -40.82 83.15 34.21
N ASP A 584 -41.76 83.85 34.85
CA ASP A 584 -43.20 83.67 34.63
C ASP A 584 -43.57 84.12 33.20
N LEU A 585 -43.52 83.16 32.26
CA LEU A 585 -43.72 83.35 30.84
C LEU A 585 -45.01 82.68 30.42
N SER A 586 -45.76 83.33 29.53
CA SER A 586 -46.98 82.72 29.00
C SER A 586 -46.68 81.40 28.26
N PRO A 587 -47.57 80.39 28.32
CA PRO A 587 -47.37 79.10 27.63
C PRO A 587 -47.11 79.23 26.13
N LYS A 588 -47.69 80.24 25.48
CA LYS A 588 -47.45 80.57 24.06
C LYS A 588 -46.03 81.07 23.78
N ALA A 589 -45.39 81.71 24.75
CA ALA A 589 -44.00 82.16 24.60
C ALA A 589 -43.04 80.97 24.68
N LEU A 590 -43.24 80.04 25.63
CA LEU A 590 -42.39 78.85 25.79
C LEU A 590 -42.53 77.86 24.63
N THR A 591 -43.69 77.79 24.00
CA THR A 591 -43.96 76.88 22.86
C THR A 591 -43.69 77.52 21.49
N SER A 592 -43.18 78.76 21.44
CA SER A 592 -42.93 79.46 20.18
C SER A 592 -41.83 78.78 19.36
N ALA A 593 -42.10 78.53 18.08
CA ALA A 593 -41.14 77.92 17.15
C ALA A 593 -39.84 78.73 17.00
N VAL A 594 -39.87 80.03 17.33
CA VAL A 594 -38.72 80.94 17.28
C VAL A 594 -37.54 80.44 18.15
N TRP A 595 -37.81 79.73 19.24
CA TRP A 595 -36.77 79.13 20.08
C TRP A 595 -35.99 78.00 19.39
N HIS A 596 -36.56 77.37 18.37
CA HIS A 596 -35.91 76.32 17.59
C HIS A 596 -35.30 76.90 16.30
N ASP A 597 -36.05 77.74 15.59
CA ASP A 597 -35.69 78.18 14.23
C ASP A 597 -34.70 79.35 14.20
N SER A 598 -34.56 80.10 15.31
CA SER A 598 -33.82 81.37 15.34
C SER A 598 -32.84 81.48 16.51
N VAL A 599 -32.33 80.36 17.02
CA VAL A 599 -31.33 80.31 18.11
C VAL A 599 -30.13 81.24 17.89
N PRO A 600 -29.51 81.33 16.69
CA PRO A 600 -28.38 82.22 16.47
C PRO A 600 -28.76 83.71 16.59
N ALA A 601 -29.95 84.09 16.13
CA ALA A 601 -30.45 85.46 16.23
C ALA A 601 -30.73 85.84 17.68
N ILE A 602 -31.33 84.94 18.47
CA ILE A 602 -31.58 85.14 19.90
C ILE A 602 -30.26 85.29 20.66
N LYS A 603 -29.28 84.40 20.43
CA LYS A 603 -27.95 84.52 21.05
C LYS A 603 -27.27 85.84 20.71
N ARG A 604 -27.38 86.30 19.45
CA ARG A 604 -26.85 87.59 19.02
C ARG A 604 -27.54 88.76 19.72
N LEU A 605 -28.86 88.69 19.91
CA LEU A 605 -29.63 89.74 20.59
C LEU A 605 -29.28 89.82 22.07
N ILE A 606 -29.11 88.67 22.75
CA ILE A 606 -28.64 88.62 24.14
C ILE A 606 -27.21 89.18 24.25
N ALA A 607 -26.32 88.82 23.33
CA ALA A 607 -24.94 89.33 23.31
C ALA A 607 -24.90 90.85 23.09
N LEU A 608 -25.70 91.37 22.14
CA LEU A 608 -25.84 92.81 21.91
C LEU A 608 -26.44 93.52 23.12
N GLY A 609 -27.43 92.93 23.79
CA GLY A 609 -28.00 93.47 25.02
C GLY A 609 -26.98 93.56 26.16
N LYS A 610 -26.16 92.52 26.35
CA LYS A 610 -25.05 92.56 27.32
C LYS A 610 -24.00 93.60 26.94
N GLN A 611 -23.64 93.69 25.66
CA GLN A 611 -22.68 94.68 25.19
C GLN A 611 -23.19 96.11 25.38
N TYR A 612 -24.47 96.35 25.10
CA TYR A 612 -25.14 97.62 25.37
C TYR A 612 -25.11 97.95 26.87
N GLN A 613 -25.47 97.00 27.73
CA GLN A 613 -25.44 97.18 29.18
C GLN A 613 -24.03 97.52 29.69
N GLN A 614 -23.01 96.83 29.18
CA GLN A 614 -21.62 97.06 29.55
C GLN A 614 -21.14 98.46 29.12
N ILE A 615 -21.42 98.84 27.87
CA ILE A 615 -21.06 100.17 27.33
C ILE A 615 -21.79 101.28 28.12
N ARG A 616 -23.06 101.07 28.46
CA ARG A 616 -23.82 102.01 29.28
C ARG A 616 -23.20 102.18 30.67
N LEU A 617 -22.85 101.09 31.35
CA LEU A 617 -22.19 101.14 32.66
C LEU A 617 -20.81 101.80 32.63
N ASP A 618 -20.06 101.67 31.52
CA ASP A 618 -18.79 102.36 31.36
C ASP A 618 -18.99 103.87 31.10
N LEU A 619 -19.98 104.26 30.30
CA LEU A 619 -20.31 105.66 30.06
C LEU A 619 -20.87 106.36 31.31
N GLU A 620 -21.61 105.66 32.17
CA GLU A 620 -22.14 106.18 33.45
C GLU A 620 -21.03 106.57 34.46
N LYS A 621 -19.76 106.17 34.22
CA LYS A 621 -18.62 106.60 35.04
C LYS A 621 -18.16 108.02 34.72
N ASP A 622 -18.30 108.44 33.46
CA ASP A 622 -17.78 109.70 32.95
C ASP A 622 -18.89 110.72 32.64
N ILE A 623 -20.14 110.24 32.48
CA ILE A 623 -21.33 111.04 32.15
C ILE A 623 -22.43 110.76 33.18
N THR A 624 -23.15 111.78 33.61
CA THR A 624 -24.33 111.60 34.49
C THR A 624 -25.41 110.81 33.77
N ALA A 625 -25.98 109.80 34.44
CA ALA A 625 -26.90 108.85 33.82
C ALA A 625 -28.13 109.49 33.14
N GLU A 626 -28.59 110.66 33.62
CA GLU A 626 -29.70 111.42 33.02
C GLU A 626 -29.34 112.03 31.65
N GLU A 627 -28.05 112.24 31.36
CA GLU A 627 -27.57 112.89 30.13
C GLU A 627 -27.16 111.88 29.04
N ILE A 628 -27.14 110.58 29.34
CA ILE A 628 -26.84 109.52 28.37
C ILE A 628 -28.00 109.35 27.37
N GLU A 629 -29.22 109.75 27.76
CA GLU A 629 -30.40 109.75 26.91
C GLU A 629 -30.68 111.12 26.26
N THR A 630 -29.76 112.08 26.40
CA THR A 630 -29.89 113.40 25.77
C THR A 630 -29.92 113.28 24.24
N SER A 631 -30.85 114.00 23.63
CA SER A 631 -31.03 114.00 22.18
C SER A 631 -29.75 114.46 21.49
N VAL A 632 -29.27 113.68 20.51
CA VAL A 632 -28.05 113.98 19.74
C VAL A 632 -28.10 115.38 19.11
N ILE A 633 -29.30 115.84 18.72
CA ILE A 633 -29.53 117.16 18.14
C ILE A 633 -29.28 118.28 19.16
N GLU A 634 -29.70 118.09 20.42
CA GLU A 634 -29.49 119.07 21.49
C GLU A 634 -28.01 119.15 21.89
N LEU A 635 -27.30 118.02 21.82
CA LEU A 635 -25.87 117.94 22.12
C LEU A 635 -25.03 118.61 21.03
N GLU A 636 -25.37 118.44 19.74
CA GLU A 636 -24.74 119.17 18.63
C GLU A 636 -24.94 120.68 18.73
N ASP A 637 -26.15 121.15 19.07
CA ASP A 637 -26.43 122.60 19.18
C ASP A 637 -25.70 123.24 20.38
N ALA A 638 -25.48 122.48 21.46
CA ALA A 638 -24.68 122.93 22.60
C ALA A 638 -23.18 123.02 22.26
N LEU A 639 -22.65 122.04 21.52
CA LEU A 639 -21.25 122.00 21.13
C LEU A 639 -20.88 123.06 20.08
N THR A 640 -21.80 123.41 19.17
CA THR A 640 -21.57 124.45 18.15
C THR A 640 -21.47 125.87 18.72
N ARG A 641 -21.94 126.12 19.95
CA ARG A 641 -21.80 127.41 20.65
C ARG A 641 -20.42 127.62 21.29
N LEU A 642 -19.55 126.61 21.28
CA LEU A 642 -18.17 126.74 21.76
C LEU A 642 -17.28 127.38 20.68
N PRO A 643 -16.41 128.35 21.02
CA PRO A 643 -15.41 128.89 20.08
C PRO A 643 -14.48 127.80 19.55
N GLN A 644 -14.03 127.90 18.30
CA GLN A 644 -13.18 126.88 17.66
C GLN A 644 -11.81 126.72 18.34
N ASP A 645 -11.36 127.74 19.06
CA ASP A 645 -10.08 127.83 19.77
C ASP A 645 -10.23 127.60 21.29
N PHE A 646 -11.35 126.99 21.72
CA PHE A 646 -11.58 126.62 23.11
C PHE A 646 -10.65 125.48 23.56
N GLN A 647 -9.71 125.78 24.44
CA GLN A 647 -8.74 124.81 24.95
C GLN A 647 -9.38 123.78 25.89
N VAL A 648 -8.89 122.54 25.87
CA VAL A 648 -9.41 121.43 26.71
C VAL A 648 -9.32 121.74 28.21
N ASN A 649 -8.29 122.47 28.65
CA ASN A 649 -8.17 122.96 30.03
C ASN A 649 -9.24 124.02 30.38
N GLY A 650 -9.94 124.58 29.39
CA GLY A 650 -11.02 125.54 29.56
C GLY A 650 -12.22 124.95 30.31
N PHE A 651 -12.49 123.65 30.19
CA PHE A 651 -13.60 123.01 30.91
C PHE A 651 -13.32 122.84 32.42
N SER A 652 -12.08 122.48 32.78
CA SER A 652 -11.67 122.38 34.19
C SER A 652 -11.53 123.76 34.84
N VAL A 653 -11.02 124.74 34.09
CA VAL A 653 -10.96 126.14 34.54
C VAL A 653 -12.37 126.73 34.69
N ALA A 654 -13.27 126.51 33.73
CA ALA A 654 -14.66 126.97 33.81
C ALA A 654 -15.39 126.41 35.04
N SER A 655 -15.26 125.10 35.33
CA SER A 655 -15.88 124.50 36.52
C SER A 655 -15.31 125.06 37.83
N SER A 656 -14.00 125.35 37.87
CA SER A 656 -13.34 125.96 39.04
C SER A 656 -13.68 127.44 39.22
N LEU A 657 -14.05 128.15 38.15
CA LEU A 657 -14.41 129.57 38.15
C LEU A 657 -15.88 129.83 38.52
N VAL A 658 -16.77 128.83 38.49
CA VAL A 658 -18.20 128.99 38.86
C VAL A 658 -18.38 129.60 40.25
N LYS A 659 -17.65 129.10 41.26
CA LYS A 659 -17.72 129.60 42.65
C LYS A 659 -17.09 131.00 42.81
N PRO A 660 -15.87 131.26 42.30
CA PRO A 660 -15.26 132.60 42.30
C PRO A 660 -16.07 133.65 41.53
N LEU A 661 -16.66 133.32 40.36
CA LEU A 661 -17.45 134.25 39.56
C LEU A 661 -18.75 134.63 40.24
N ALA A 662 -19.42 133.68 40.90
CA ALA A 662 -20.60 133.97 41.72
C ALA A 662 -20.25 134.90 42.89
N LYS A 663 -19.10 134.67 43.54
CA LYS A 663 -18.58 135.52 44.61
C LYS A 663 -18.17 136.91 44.10
N LEU A 664 -17.48 137.00 42.97
CA LEU A 664 -17.11 138.26 42.32
C LEU A 664 -18.33 139.06 41.87
N ARG A 665 -19.38 138.42 41.34
CA ARG A 665 -20.66 139.09 41.02
C ARG A 665 -21.32 139.67 42.28
N LEU A 666 -21.32 138.91 43.37
CA LEU A 666 -21.85 139.35 44.67
C LEU A 666 -21.02 140.49 45.29
N ASP A 667 -19.68 140.41 45.20
CA ASP A 667 -18.76 141.42 45.72
C ASP A 667 -18.79 142.71 44.87
N ALA A 668 -18.88 142.61 43.53
CA ALA A 668 -19.12 143.76 42.66
C ALA A 668 -20.48 144.43 42.96
N ALA A 669 -21.55 143.65 43.14
CA ALA A 669 -22.85 144.19 43.53
C ALA A 669 -22.80 144.87 44.91
N ARG A 670 -22.03 144.35 45.88
CA ARG A 670 -21.84 144.96 47.21
C ARG A 670 -21.01 146.25 47.19
N LEU A 671 -19.95 146.31 46.38
CA LEU A 671 -19.10 147.51 46.24
C LEU A 671 -19.82 148.64 45.47
N HIS A 672 -20.66 148.29 44.49
CA HIS A 672 -21.47 149.27 43.77
C HIS A 672 -22.54 149.94 44.64
N CYS A 673 -23.03 149.25 45.69
CA CYS A 673 -24.03 149.77 46.63
C CYS A 673 -23.43 150.55 47.82
N SER A 674 -22.12 150.45 48.11
CA SER A 674 -21.48 151.09 49.28
C SER A 674 -20.69 152.37 48.95
N GLY A 675 -20.31 152.59 47.69
CA GLY A 675 -19.61 153.81 47.24
C GLY A 675 -20.49 155.04 46.98
N LEU A 676 -21.83 154.92 47.07
CA LEU A 676 -22.78 156.02 46.81
C LEU A 676 -23.34 156.69 48.08
N MET A 677 -22.95 156.25 49.29
CA MET A 677 -23.54 156.75 50.55
C MET A 677 -22.62 157.61 51.44
N ASN A 678 -21.39 157.94 51.01
CA ASN A 678 -20.51 158.86 51.74
C ASN A 678 -19.73 159.75 50.74
N LEU A 679 -20.36 160.82 50.23
CA LEU A 679 -19.79 162.11 49.76
C LEU A 679 -20.78 162.87 48.84
N ALA A 680 -21.84 163.45 49.42
CA ALA A 680 -22.52 164.72 49.05
C ALA A 680 -23.82 164.86 49.88
N THR A 681 -24.22 165.92 50.59
CA THR A 681 -23.83 167.35 50.71
C THR A 681 -23.22 168.03 49.49
#